data_AF-A0A0G0I653-F1
#
_entry.id   AF-A0A0G0I653-F1
#
_cell.length_a   1.000
_cell.length_b   1.000
_cell.length_c   1.000
_cell.angle_alpha   90.00
_cell.angle_beta   90.00
_cell.angle_gamma   90.00
#
_symmetry.space_group_name_H-M   'P 1'
#
loop_
_entity.id
_entity.type
_entity.pdbx_description
1 polymer ?
#
loop_
_entity_poly.entity_id
_entity_poly.type
_entity_poly.pdbx_seq_one_letter_code
_entity_poly.pdbx_strand_id
1 'polypeptide(L)'
;MKINFINRKVVISFNDKSIKKSLNFYNKHGVLVVTIFTSILSFISILVSYKYDIILAYNDSRAHMNMARLVFDNLKPGFAQLGGVWLPFPHIMILTLVWNDWLWQSGIAGSIYSMSFYVLSSIYIFKLLRFLIKDKVTVFICTLNYVINVNLLYMQSTPMTELTLIFFFITSVYYLLQWVNTKKVLHMILLALSVFLATLTRYDGWMQFLTTLTVLIIVEFMEFKTNFRKNNFGSIIKSILLNAKMRSTILFFSVMAGLGILLWILWNYLIFDDPIYFAVGPYSARAQQFAIESAGKLFTKHNIALSLSAYWWAVSDNVGIIVLLTGIIGFICFVMENPNKYTKIVLLTLFSPAIFHIASLYLGSSVLVLPEMNINVAEGLKGTLFNARYGLIMLPAVSVFMAYFARRSVFAKSIVFFVVIFTPLMMLKDNYIITLTDGKMGSSSLRVKDVSEWLKQNADDSNELILTALSYNSALSFSTGFPLSRFIHEGTGKYWESSVVDPDQYADWIVMANGDVGDPLYDSLIKKHDSQFLRNYELKKRFEFIDVYVKKYVPDDFVYVRDSGFWMNGDRYKFLGVNSYDLIFRSPNEVASTLSSAKNNGIDVVRVWVFGEGSENLIQPEPGKYNSILMNNVDYVLATAYKLDMKVILVMSNYWEAYGGIRQYLRWVDLPDQSASDLDAFFTDSRTKDIYKDFIREIVLRKNSLTGELYKNDPAIFSWELMNEPRSSSTGTAGKVTEWIDEMSSFIRTLDKYHMITSGHEGHF
;
A
#
# COMPACT_ATOMS: atom_id res chain seq x y z
N MET A 1 12.19 -43.31 -36.94
CA MET A 1 11.48 -44.05 -35.88
C MET A 1 10.58 -45.08 -36.58
N LYS A 2 10.66 -46.38 -36.26
CA LYS A 2 9.70 -47.37 -36.77
C LYS A 2 8.64 -47.56 -35.69
N ILE A 3 7.41 -47.16 -35.97
CA ILE A 3 6.25 -47.45 -35.11
C ILE A 3 5.31 -48.31 -35.96
N ASN A 4 5.00 -49.51 -35.48
CA ASN A 4 4.00 -50.37 -36.09
C ASN A 4 2.63 -50.04 -35.48
N PHE A 5 1.72 -49.53 -36.30
CA PHE A 5 0.29 -49.64 -36.06
C PHE A 5 -0.32 -50.46 -37.20
N ILE A 6 -1.10 -51.47 -36.80
CA ILE A 6 -2.09 -52.22 -37.58
C ILE A 6 -1.95 -52.09 -39.12
N ASN A 7 -1.22 -53.03 -39.71
CA ASN A 7 -1.23 -53.40 -41.13
C ASN A 7 -1.04 -52.34 -42.25
N ARG A 8 -0.53 -51.13 -41.97
CA ARG A 8 0.06 -50.28 -43.03
C ARG A 8 1.39 -49.66 -42.60
N LYS A 9 2.47 -49.99 -43.33
CA LYS A 9 3.80 -49.40 -43.17
C LYS A 9 3.78 -47.93 -43.61
N VAL A 10 3.62 -47.01 -42.66
CA VAL A 10 3.97 -45.60 -42.87
C VAL A 10 5.40 -45.40 -42.39
N VAL A 11 6.34 -45.32 -43.32
CA VAL A 11 7.73 -44.96 -43.02
C VAL A 11 7.83 -43.44 -43.00
N ILE A 12 7.79 -42.84 -41.80
CA ILE A 12 8.22 -41.45 -41.63
C ILE A 12 9.77 -41.47 -41.61
N SER A 13 10.38 -41.34 -42.80
CA SER A 13 11.82 -41.15 -42.92
C SER A 13 12.15 -39.68 -42.70
N PHE A 14 12.61 -39.33 -41.50
CA PHE A 14 13.35 -38.08 -41.33
C PHE A 14 14.72 -38.25 -41.99
N ASN A 15 15.08 -37.35 -42.91
CA ASN A 15 16.36 -37.39 -43.60
C ASN A 15 17.50 -37.20 -42.57
N ASP A 16 18.22 -38.29 -42.27
CA ASP A 16 19.23 -38.39 -41.20
C ASP A 16 20.37 -37.36 -41.36
N LYS A 17 20.61 -36.90 -42.60
CA LYS A 17 21.53 -35.79 -42.90
C LYS A 17 21.04 -34.44 -42.38
N SER A 18 19.73 -34.16 -42.47
CA SER A 18 19.13 -32.90 -42.00
C SER A 18 19.21 -32.79 -40.48
N ILE A 19 18.83 -33.86 -39.77
CA ILE A 19 18.90 -33.93 -38.30
C ILE A 19 20.35 -33.76 -37.82
N LYS A 20 21.31 -34.46 -38.45
CA LYS A 20 22.74 -34.31 -38.11
C LYS A 20 23.27 -32.90 -38.39
N LYS A 21 22.85 -32.26 -39.49
CA LYS A 21 23.23 -30.87 -39.82
C LYS A 21 22.69 -29.88 -38.80
N SER A 22 21.41 -30.01 -38.41
CA SER A 22 20.78 -29.16 -37.39
C SER A 22 21.40 -29.35 -36.00
N LEU A 23 21.69 -30.60 -35.61
CA LEU A 23 22.42 -30.91 -34.36
C LEU A 23 23.83 -30.30 -34.38
N ASN A 24 24.55 -30.36 -35.50
CA ASN A 24 25.88 -29.76 -35.63
C ASN A 24 25.84 -28.23 -35.57
N PHE A 25 24.83 -27.60 -36.18
CA PHE A 25 24.61 -26.16 -36.04
C PHE A 25 24.35 -25.76 -34.59
N TYR A 26 23.43 -26.45 -33.90
CA TYR A 26 23.15 -26.24 -32.48
C TYR A 26 24.39 -26.47 -31.60
N ASN A 27 25.29 -27.38 -31.98
CA ASN A 27 26.53 -27.61 -31.22
C ASN A 27 27.48 -26.41 -31.25
N LYS A 28 27.62 -25.77 -32.42
CA LYS A 28 28.50 -24.63 -32.60
C LYS A 28 27.87 -23.33 -32.12
N HIS A 29 26.55 -23.18 -32.30
CA HIS A 29 25.82 -21.94 -32.07
C HIS A 29 24.74 -22.06 -30.97
N GLY A 30 24.79 -23.08 -30.11
CA GLY A 30 23.72 -23.39 -29.15
C GLY A 30 23.36 -22.26 -28.20
N VAL A 31 24.34 -21.45 -27.76
CA VAL A 31 24.08 -20.25 -26.96
C VAL A 31 23.24 -19.26 -27.77
N LEU A 32 23.63 -18.97 -29.01
CA LEU A 32 22.90 -18.07 -29.91
C LEU A 32 21.48 -18.59 -30.20
N VAL A 33 21.32 -19.90 -30.42
CA VAL A 33 19.99 -20.51 -30.64
C VAL A 33 19.10 -20.32 -29.42
N VAL A 34 19.60 -20.62 -28.21
CA VAL A 34 18.85 -20.43 -26.96
C VAL A 34 18.50 -18.95 -26.78
N THR A 35 19.45 -18.04 -27.00
CA THR A 35 19.22 -16.59 -26.90
C THR A 35 18.12 -16.12 -27.85
N ILE A 36 18.20 -16.44 -29.15
CA ILE A 36 17.18 -16.00 -30.12
C ILE A 36 15.81 -16.58 -29.75
N PHE A 37 15.76 -17.88 -29.43
CA PHE A 37 14.51 -18.55 -29.09
C PHE A 37 13.87 -17.96 -27.83
N THR A 38 14.64 -17.74 -26.77
CA THR A 38 14.12 -17.17 -25.52
C THR A 38 13.78 -15.70 -25.65
N SER A 39 14.53 -14.92 -26.44
CA SER A 39 14.15 -13.53 -26.74
C SER A 39 12.81 -13.45 -27.47
N ILE A 40 12.56 -14.35 -28.45
CA ILE A 40 11.26 -14.41 -29.14
C ILE A 40 10.14 -14.80 -28.16
N LEU A 41 10.35 -15.84 -27.34
CA LEU A 41 9.35 -16.25 -26.35
C LEU A 41 9.06 -15.17 -25.31
N SER A 42 10.09 -14.50 -24.81
CA SER A 42 9.98 -13.37 -23.88
C SER A 42 9.17 -12.23 -24.49
N PHE A 43 9.45 -11.87 -25.75
CA PHE A 43 8.73 -10.83 -26.48
C PHE A 43 7.26 -11.21 -26.73
N ILE A 44 6.97 -12.45 -27.13
CA ILE A 44 5.60 -12.94 -27.29
C ILE A 44 4.87 -12.88 -25.94
N SER A 45 5.51 -13.32 -24.87
CA SER A 45 4.89 -13.37 -23.54
C SER A 45 4.56 -11.98 -22.98
N ILE A 46 5.42 -10.97 -23.20
CA ILE A 46 5.10 -9.60 -22.78
C ILE A 46 3.98 -9.01 -23.65
N LEU A 47 3.94 -9.29 -24.96
CA LEU A 47 2.85 -8.83 -25.83
C LEU A 47 1.49 -9.43 -25.43
N VAL A 48 1.47 -10.73 -25.09
CA VAL A 48 0.28 -11.38 -24.55
C VAL A 48 -0.10 -10.74 -23.21
N SER A 49 0.86 -10.57 -22.31
CA SER A 49 0.60 -9.98 -21.00
C SER A 49 0.07 -8.55 -21.07
N TYR A 50 0.60 -7.74 -22.00
CA TYR A 50 0.16 -6.38 -22.27
C TYR A 50 -1.26 -6.36 -22.84
N LYS A 51 -1.54 -7.19 -23.85
CA LYS A 51 -2.85 -7.28 -24.50
C LYS A 51 -3.99 -7.63 -23.54
N TYR A 52 -3.71 -8.47 -22.55
CA TYR A 52 -4.70 -8.94 -21.58
C TYR A 52 -4.69 -8.15 -20.25
N ASP A 53 -3.90 -7.08 -20.14
CA ASP A 53 -3.76 -6.25 -18.94
C ASP A 53 -3.40 -7.06 -17.68
N ILE A 54 -2.41 -7.96 -17.82
CA ILE A 54 -1.97 -8.85 -16.73
C ILE A 54 -0.52 -8.58 -16.28
N ILE A 55 0.18 -7.60 -16.84
CA ILE A 55 1.53 -7.21 -16.40
C ILE A 55 1.54 -6.78 -14.93
N LEU A 56 0.51 -6.04 -14.52
CA LEU A 56 0.38 -5.43 -13.20
C LEU A 56 -0.62 -6.14 -12.29
N ALA A 57 -0.91 -7.41 -12.58
CA ALA A 57 -1.87 -8.19 -11.80
C ALA A 57 -1.49 -8.19 -10.30
N TYR A 58 -0.21 -8.41 -10.02
CA TYR A 58 0.35 -8.34 -8.67
C TYR A 58 0.36 -6.90 -8.11
N ASN A 59 -0.07 -6.75 -6.86
CA ASN A 59 0.05 -5.50 -6.12
C ASN A 59 1.53 -5.07 -5.99
N ASP A 60 2.39 -6.01 -5.62
CA ASP A 60 3.85 -5.81 -5.49
C ASP A 60 4.49 -5.27 -6.78
N SER A 61 3.97 -5.65 -7.96
CA SER A 61 4.48 -5.12 -9.23
C SER A 61 4.27 -3.61 -9.34
N ARG A 62 3.11 -3.10 -8.92
CA ARG A 62 2.82 -1.66 -8.89
C ARG A 62 3.66 -0.96 -7.83
N ALA A 63 3.81 -1.58 -6.67
CA ALA A 63 4.61 -1.04 -5.59
C ALA A 63 6.11 -0.93 -5.93
N HIS A 64 6.71 -1.95 -6.58
CA HIS A 64 8.10 -1.88 -7.05
C HIS A 64 8.34 -0.72 -8.02
N MET A 65 7.37 -0.46 -8.90
CA MET A 65 7.42 0.65 -9.85
C MET A 65 7.35 2.01 -9.14
N ASN A 66 6.44 2.15 -8.16
CA ASN A 66 6.34 3.35 -7.32
C ASN A 66 7.60 3.59 -6.49
N MET A 67 8.14 2.57 -5.83
CA MET A 67 9.35 2.71 -5.00
C MET A 67 10.54 3.27 -5.79
N ALA A 68 10.71 2.84 -7.03
CA ALA A 68 11.74 3.41 -7.90
C ALA A 68 11.42 4.86 -8.30
N ARG A 69 10.16 5.17 -8.61
CA ARG A 69 9.75 6.51 -9.05
C ARG A 69 9.79 7.56 -7.93
N LEU A 70 9.48 7.17 -6.69
CA LEU A 70 9.52 8.03 -5.49
C LEU A 70 10.89 8.67 -5.25
N VAL A 71 11.95 8.14 -5.83
CA VAL A 71 13.30 8.72 -5.75
C VAL A 71 13.34 10.14 -6.33
N PHE A 72 12.53 10.46 -7.35
CA PHE A 72 12.49 11.79 -7.98
C PHE A 72 11.11 12.44 -8.00
N ASP A 73 10.02 11.65 -8.04
CA ASP A 73 8.64 12.13 -8.02
C ASP A 73 8.04 11.85 -6.63
N ASN A 74 8.22 12.79 -5.71
CA ASN A 74 7.77 12.74 -4.32
C ASN A 74 7.82 14.15 -3.72
N LEU A 75 7.06 14.42 -2.66
CA LEU A 75 7.18 15.64 -1.85
C LEU A 75 8.59 15.79 -1.25
N LYS A 76 9.27 14.68 -0.95
CA LYS A 76 10.67 14.66 -0.50
C LYS A 76 11.50 13.66 -1.33
N PRO A 77 11.93 14.05 -2.54
CA PRO A 77 12.70 13.17 -3.40
C PRO A 77 14.09 12.90 -2.82
N GLY A 78 14.67 11.76 -3.18
CA GLY A 78 16.00 11.34 -2.75
C GLY A 78 16.16 9.83 -2.74
N PHE A 79 17.41 9.35 -2.73
CA PHE A 79 17.70 7.92 -2.72
C PHE A 79 17.16 7.19 -1.47
N ALA A 80 16.95 7.91 -0.35
CA ALA A 80 16.30 7.35 0.84
C ALA A 80 14.92 6.75 0.56
N GLN A 81 14.24 7.20 -0.52
CA GLN A 81 12.94 6.69 -0.95
C GLN A 81 12.98 5.26 -1.51
N LEU A 82 14.16 4.67 -1.74
CA LEU A 82 14.27 3.23 -1.98
C LEU A 82 13.80 2.38 -0.78
N GLY A 83 13.65 3.01 0.39
CA GLY A 83 13.05 2.41 1.57
C GLY A 83 14.03 1.58 2.40
N GLY A 84 13.48 0.90 3.42
CA GLY A 84 14.23 0.13 4.40
C GLY A 84 13.85 -1.34 4.47
N VAL A 85 12.94 -1.86 3.64
CA VAL A 85 12.45 -3.25 3.74
C VAL A 85 12.86 -4.10 2.55
N TRP A 86 12.66 -3.61 1.32
CA TRP A 86 13.07 -4.31 0.12
C TRP A 86 14.50 -3.97 -0.27
N LEU A 87 15.24 -4.98 -0.71
CA LEU A 87 16.61 -4.81 -1.14
C LEU A 87 16.67 -3.98 -2.44
N PRO A 88 17.72 -3.16 -2.62
CA PRO A 88 17.64 -2.00 -3.51
C PRO A 88 17.92 -2.34 -4.98
N PHE A 89 18.57 -3.45 -5.31
CA PHE A 89 19.08 -3.69 -6.67
C PHE A 89 17.97 -3.65 -7.75
N PRO A 90 16.81 -4.32 -7.60
CA PRO A 90 15.75 -4.23 -8.59
C PRO A 90 15.22 -2.81 -8.79
N HIS A 91 15.05 -2.06 -7.70
CA HIS A 91 14.54 -0.68 -7.74
C HIS A 91 15.52 0.27 -8.42
N ILE A 92 16.83 0.12 -8.19
CA ILE A 92 17.87 0.90 -8.87
C ILE A 92 17.85 0.66 -10.38
N MET A 93 17.58 -0.58 -10.83
CA MET A 93 17.46 -0.88 -12.25
C MET A 93 16.21 -0.20 -12.84
N ILE A 94 15.06 -0.40 -12.18
CA ILE A 94 13.77 0.19 -12.57
C ILE A 94 13.84 1.72 -12.66
N LEU A 95 14.55 2.37 -11.71
CA LEU A 95 14.76 3.82 -11.63
C LEU A 95 15.21 4.43 -12.96
N THR A 96 16.01 3.71 -13.75
CA THR A 96 16.55 4.24 -15.01
C THR A 96 15.50 4.38 -16.13
N LEU A 97 14.30 3.83 -15.96
CA LEU A 97 13.23 3.82 -16.96
C LEU A 97 11.89 4.42 -16.48
N VAL A 98 11.64 4.49 -15.16
CA VAL A 98 10.34 4.96 -14.61
C VAL A 98 10.11 6.47 -14.66
N TRP A 99 11.09 7.25 -15.12
CA TRP A 99 10.91 8.66 -15.45
C TRP A 99 9.94 8.88 -16.62
N ASN A 100 9.70 7.87 -17.45
CA ASN A 100 8.69 7.91 -18.49
C ASN A 100 7.34 7.39 -17.98
N ASP A 101 6.30 8.22 -18.05
CA ASP A 101 4.98 7.90 -17.49
C ASP A 101 4.33 6.67 -18.13
N TRP A 102 4.50 6.48 -19.44
CA TRP A 102 3.96 5.30 -20.12
C TRP A 102 4.66 4.02 -19.67
N LEU A 103 6.00 4.02 -19.60
CA LEU A 103 6.77 2.88 -19.09
C LEU A 103 6.46 2.58 -17.62
N TRP A 104 6.23 3.62 -16.82
CA TRP A 104 5.81 3.50 -15.42
C TRP A 104 4.41 2.88 -15.30
N GLN A 105 3.39 3.51 -15.87
CA GLN A 105 1.99 3.11 -15.74
C GLN A 105 1.66 1.77 -16.42
N SER A 106 2.39 1.40 -17.48
CA SER A 106 2.22 0.09 -18.12
C SER A 106 2.93 -1.06 -17.40
N GLY A 107 3.83 -0.77 -16.44
CA GLY A 107 4.71 -1.76 -15.82
C GLY A 107 5.92 -2.16 -16.67
N ILE A 108 6.02 -1.72 -17.92
CA ILE A 108 7.07 -2.16 -18.85
C ILE A 108 8.48 -1.80 -18.35
N ALA A 109 8.65 -0.70 -17.60
CA ALA A 109 9.95 -0.30 -17.05
C ALA A 109 10.59 -1.41 -16.20
N GLY A 110 9.80 -2.11 -15.39
CA GLY A 110 10.27 -3.26 -14.60
C GLY A 110 10.36 -4.53 -15.41
N SER A 111 9.38 -4.79 -16.27
CA SER A 111 9.35 -6.01 -17.09
C SER A 111 10.56 -6.15 -18.00
N ILE A 112 11.11 -5.05 -18.57
CA ILE A 112 12.32 -5.10 -19.42
C ILE A 112 13.51 -5.77 -18.71
N TYR A 113 13.67 -5.53 -17.41
CA TYR A 113 14.73 -6.18 -16.62
C TYR A 113 14.42 -7.66 -16.38
N SER A 114 13.18 -7.98 -16.01
CA SER A 114 12.73 -9.37 -15.86
C SER A 114 12.91 -10.18 -17.16
N MET A 115 12.57 -9.59 -18.31
CA MET A 115 12.79 -10.15 -19.65
C MET A 115 14.27 -10.43 -19.90
N SER A 116 15.12 -9.44 -19.61
CA SER A 116 16.58 -9.57 -19.78
C SER A 116 17.16 -10.68 -18.90
N PHE A 117 16.75 -10.74 -17.63
CA PHE A 117 17.18 -11.78 -16.71
C PHE A 117 16.64 -13.17 -17.07
N TYR A 118 15.44 -13.27 -17.65
CA TYR A 118 14.93 -14.52 -18.20
C TYR A 118 15.77 -15.04 -19.38
N VAL A 119 16.16 -14.17 -20.32
CA VAL A 119 17.03 -14.57 -21.44
C VAL A 119 18.40 -15.00 -20.90
N LEU A 120 18.96 -14.23 -19.98
CA LEU A 120 20.27 -14.53 -19.39
C LEU A 120 20.24 -15.82 -18.55
N SER A 121 19.21 -16.03 -17.72
CA SER A 121 19.06 -17.25 -16.91
C SER A 121 18.90 -18.48 -17.80
N SER A 122 18.19 -18.35 -18.93
CA SER A 122 18.05 -19.39 -19.96
C SER A 122 19.39 -19.75 -20.61
N ILE A 123 20.25 -18.76 -20.85
CA ILE A 123 21.62 -19.01 -21.35
C ILE A 123 22.45 -19.76 -20.30
N TYR A 124 22.37 -19.36 -19.03
CA TYR A 124 23.18 -19.97 -17.97
C TYR A 124 22.69 -21.36 -17.57
N ILE A 125 21.38 -21.65 -17.60
CA ILE A 125 20.88 -23.01 -17.39
C ILE A 125 21.35 -23.95 -18.52
N PHE A 126 21.32 -23.47 -19.77
CA PHE A 126 21.88 -24.22 -20.91
C PHE A 126 23.38 -24.47 -20.73
N LYS A 127 24.16 -23.46 -20.34
CA LYS A 127 25.60 -23.60 -20.07
C LYS A 127 25.87 -24.60 -18.94
N LEU A 128 25.09 -24.54 -17.85
CA LEU A 128 25.21 -25.46 -16.72
C LEU A 128 24.90 -26.90 -17.14
N LEU A 129 23.78 -27.13 -17.85
CA LEU A 129 23.42 -28.45 -18.37
C LEU A 129 24.47 -28.99 -19.34
N ARG A 130 24.99 -28.16 -20.25
CA ARG A 130 26.06 -28.54 -21.20
C ARG A 130 27.37 -28.89 -20.50
N PHE A 131 27.65 -28.26 -19.36
CA PHE A 131 28.82 -28.60 -18.55
C PHE A 131 28.66 -29.97 -17.87
N LEU A 132 27.45 -30.28 -17.38
CA LEU A 132 27.17 -31.51 -16.63
C LEU A 132 26.92 -32.74 -17.52
N ILE A 133 26.28 -32.54 -18.68
CA ILE A 133 25.74 -33.61 -19.52
C ILE A 133 26.35 -33.57 -20.92
N LYS A 134 26.94 -34.69 -21.33
CA LYS A 134 27.52 -34.85 -22.68
C LYS A 134 26.46 -35.05 -23.77
N ASP A 135 25.33 -35.68 -23.43
CA ASP A 135 24.23 -35.96 -24.37
C ASP A 135 23.49 -34.66 -24.74
N LYS A 136 23.65 -34.24 -25.99
CA LYS A 136 23.16 -32.97 -26.51
C LYS A 136 21.64 -32.88 -26.56
N VAL A 137 20.97 -34.01 -26.81
CA VAL A 137 19.50 -34.05 -26.89
C VAL A 137 18.92 -33.89 -25.49
N THR A 138 19.49 -34.55 -24.48
CA THR A 138 19.14 -34.35 -23.07
C THR A 138 19.35 -32.89 -22.65
N VAL A 139 20.49 -32.27 -23.00
CA VAL A 139 20.73 -30.84 -22.71
C VAL A 139 19.65 -29.96 -23.32
N PHE A 140 19.28 -30.18 -24.59
CA PHE A 140 18.23 -29.42 -25.26
C PHE A 140 16.87 -29.59 -24.58
N ILE A 141 16.43 -30.83 -24.31
CA ILE A 141 15.12 -31.12 -23.70
C ILE A 141 15.03 -30.53 -22.28
N CYS A 142 16.06 -30.69 -21.45
CA CYS A 142 16.05 -30.15 -20.10
C CYS A 142 16.24 -28.63 -20.06
N THR A 143 16.84 -28.03 -21.09
CA THR A 143 16.80 -26.56 -21.27
C THR A 143 15.39 -26.12 -21.64
N LEU A 144 14.69 -26.86 -22.51
CA LEU A 144 13.30 -26.60 -22.86
C LEU A 144 12.42 -26.53 -21.62
N ASN A 145 12.55 -27.48 -20.69
CA ASN A 145 11.80 -27.49 -19.42
C ASN A 145 11.82 -26.15 -18.69
N TYR A 146 12.96 -25.47 -18.67
CA TYR A 146 13.10 -24.17 -18.06
C TYR A 146 12.45 -23.07 -18.91
N VAL A 147 12.78 -23.00 -20.20
CA VAL A 147 12.42 -21.84 -21.04
C VAL A 147 10.95 -21.79 -21.46
N ILE A 148 10.27 -22.94 -21.60
CA ILE A 148 8.85 -22.98 -21.99
C ILE A 148 7.89 -23.09 -20.81
N ASN A 149 8.39 -23.06 -19.57
CA ASN A 149 7.54 -23.09 -18.38
C ASN A 149 6.66 -21.82 -18.36
N VAL A 150 5.34 -22.02 -18.36
CA VAL A 150 4.35 -20.95 -18.53
C VAL A 150 4.35 -19.98 -17.34
N ASN A 151 4.54 -20.49 -16.12
CA ASN A 151 4.67 -19.65 -14.93
C ASN A 151 5.90 -18.75 -15.02
N LEU A 152 7.04 -19.26 -15.49
CA LEU A 152 8.25 -18.47 -15.71
C LEU A 152 8.08 -17.42 -16.82
N LEU A 153 7.42 -17.78 -17.93
CA LEU A 153 7.12 -16.86 -19.04
C LEU A 153 6.20 -15.70 -18.59
N TYR A 154 5.18 -16.01 -17.81
CA TYR A 154 4.34 -14.97 -17.23
C TYR A 154 5.14 -14.09 -16.25
N MET A 155 5.86 -14.69 -15.31
CA MET A 155 6.65 -13.94 -14.32
C MET A 155 7.73 -13.05 -14.93
N GLN A 156 8.34 -13.42 -16.07
CA GLN A 156 9.27 -12.51 -16.75
C GLN A 156 8.60 -11.31 -17.40
N SER A 157 7.27 -11.36 -17.58
CA SER A 157 6.47 -10.25 -18.13
C SER A 157 6.08 -9.23 -17.05
N THR A 158 6.36 -9.50 -15.76
CA THR A 158 5.95 -8.64 -14.64
C THR A 158 7.15 -7.91 -14.01
N PRO A 159 6.93 -6.74 -13.37
CA PRO A 159 7.91 -6.01 -12.55
C PRO A 159 8.33 -6.69 -11.24
N MET A 160 8.35 -8.02 -11.20
CA MET A 160 8.67 -8.78 -10.00
C MET A 160 10.15 -9.18 -9.94
N THR A 161 10.63 -9.59 -8.76
CA THR A 161 12.06 -9.73 -8.48
C THR A 161 12.61 -11.17 -8.59
N GLU A 162 11.74 -12.16 -8.78
CA GLU A 162 12.11 -13.58 -8.79
C GLU A 162 13.05 -13.92 -9.95
N LEU A 163 12.83 -13.38 -11.16
CA LEU A 163 13.68 -13.67 -12.33
C LEU A 163 15.12 -13.16 -12.14
N THR A 164 15.27 -11.96 -11.57
CA THR A 164 16.56 -11.38 -11.22
C THR A 164 17.32 -12.30 -10.27
N LEU A 165 16.65 -12.80 -9.23
CA LEU A 165 17.25 -13.74 -8.28
C LEU A 165 17.60 -15.08 -8.94
N ILE A 166 16.69 -15.66 -9.73
CA ILE A 166 16.91 -16.95 -10.41
C ILE A 166 18.14 -16.86 -11.33
N PHE A 167 18.31 -15.74 -12.05
CA PHE A 167 19.49 -15.51 -12.88
C PHE A 167 20.80 -15.56 -12.05
N PHE A 168 20.89 -14.76 -10.99
CA PHE A 168 22.10 -14.73 -10.16
C PHE A 168 22.35 -16.05 -9.44
N PHE A 169 21.29 -16.73 -9.04
CA PHE A 169 21.34 -18.06 -8.46
C PHE A 169 21.98 -19.08 -9.42
N ILE A 170 21.43 -19.26 -10.63
CA ILE A 170 21.98 -20.21 -11.62
C ILE A 170 23.43 -19.83 -11.98
N THR A 171 23.69 -18.54 -12.14
CA THR A 171 25.01 -18.01 -12.50
C THR A 171 26.02 -18.30 -11.39
N SER A 172 25.64 -18.17 -10.11
CA SER A 172 26.49 -18.53 -8.98
C SER A 172 26.81 -20.03 -8.97
N VAL A 173 25.82 -20.92 -9.16
CA VAL A 173 26.06 -22.38 -9.21
C VAL A 173 26.98 -22.73 -10.38
N TYR A 174 26.77 -22.12 -11.54
CA TYR A 174 27.61 -22.33 -12.73
C TYR A 174 29.06 -21.91 -12.48
N TYR A 175 29.31 -20.71 -11.95
CA TYR A 175 30.67 -20.24 -11.70
C TYR A 175 31.35 -20.93 -10.53
N LEU A 176 30.60 -21.34 -9.51
CA LEU A 176 31.12 -22.21 -8.46
C LEU A 176 31.60 -23.53 -9.07
N LEU A 177 30.79 -24.17 -9.91
CA LEU A 177 31.17 -25.41 -10.57
C LEU A 177 32.40 -25.23 -11.47
N GLN A 178 32.44 -24.16 -12.27
CA GLN A 178 33.60 -23.82 -13.10
C GLN A 178 34.86 -23.57 -12.27
N TRP A 179 34.73 -22.83 -11.17
CA TRP A 179 35.86 -22.54 -10.29
C TRP A 179 36.41 -23.81 -9.64
N VAL A 180 35.55 -24.71 -9.14
CA VAL A 180 36.06 -25.95 -8.52
C VAL A 180 36.82 -26.83 -9.53
N ASN A 181 36.43 -26.81 -10.81
CA ASN A 181 37.10 -27.60 -11.85
C ASN A 181 38.35 -26.93 -12.45
N THR A 182 38.43 -25.60 -12.46
CA THR A 182 39.48 -24.87 -13.19
C THR A 182 40.41 -24.04 -12.30
N LYS A 183 39.96 -23.71 -11.08
CA LYS A 183 40.63 -22.84 -10.11
C LYS A 183 41.03 -21.46 -10.62
N LYS A 184 40.43 -20.99 -11.72
CA LYS A 184 40.68 -19.66 -12.28
C LYS A 184 40.07 -18.57 -11.40
N VAL A 185 40.85 -17.53 -11.09
CA VAL A 185 40.42 -16.38 -10.27
C VAL A 185 39.18 -15.69 -10.86
N LEU A 186 39.11 -15.55 -12.19
CA LEU A 186 37.95 -14.94 -12.86
C LEU A 186 36.63 -15.63 -12.49
N HIS A 187 36.60 -16.96 -12.39
CA HIS A 187 35.38 -17.68 -12.00
C HIS A 187 34.99 -17.41 -10.55
N MET A 188 35.97 -17.21 -9.65
CA MET A 188 35.71 -16.81 -8.27
C MET A 188 35.16 -15.38 -8.19
N ILE A 189 35.70 -14.45 -8.99
CA ILE A 189 35.18 -13.08 -9.07
C ILE A 189 33.73 -13.07 -9.55
N LEU A 190 33.43 -13.80 -10.64
CA LEU A 190 32.08 -13.88 -11.20
C LEU A 190 31.10 -14.60 -10.26
N LEU A 191 31.57 -15.62 -9.54
CA LEU A 191 30.81 -16.25 -8.46
C LEU A 191 30.46 -15.24 -7.37
N ALA A 192 31.46 -14.55 -6.82
CA ALA A 192 31.26 -13.59 -5.74
C ALA A 192 30.36 -12.42 -6.16
N LEU A 193 30.54 -11.89 -7.38
CA LEU A 193 29.68 -10.84 -7.94
C LEU A 193 28.23 -11.30 -8.10
N SER A 194 28.01 -12.53 -8.56
CA SER A 194 26.65 -13.08 -8.70
C SER A 194 25.95 -13.20 -7.35
N VAL A 195 26.67 -13.67 -6.32
CA VAL A 195 26.12 -13.79 -4.96
C VAL A 195 25.92 -12.41 -4.32
N PHE A 196 26.83 -11.46 -4.54
CA PHE A 196 26.70 -10.06 -4.12
C PHE A 196 25.41 -9.44 -4.69
N LEU A 197 25.15 -9.59 -5.99
CA LEU A 197 23.94 -9.05 -6.60
C LEU A 197 22.68 -9.81 -6.15
N ALA A 198 22.77 -11.11 -5.89
CA ALA A 198 21.68 -11.87 -5.29
C ALA A 198 21.31 -11.34 -3.88
N THR A 199 22.30 -11.01 -3.05
CA THR A 199 22.08 -10.52 -1.68
C THR A 199 21.47 -9.11 -1.63
N LEU A 200 21.61 -8.33 -2.70
CA LEU A 200 20.94 -7.04 -2.90
C LEU A 200 19.62 -7.14 -3.69
N THR A 201 19.22 -8.35 -4.08
CA THR A 201 17.97 -8.58 -4.83
C THR A 201 16.85 -9.07 -3.92
N ARG A 202 17.09 -10.14 -3.16
CA ARG A 202 16.10 -10.78 -2.27
C ARG A 202 16.80 -11.46 -1.08
N TYR A 203 16.09 -11.64 0.04
CA TYR A 203 16.63 -12.30 1.24
C TYR A 203 17.01 -13.77 1.01
N ASP A 204 16.38 -14.44 0.03
CA ASP A 204 16.76 -15.77 -0.44
C ASP A 204 18.24 -15.80 -0.92
N GLY A 205 18.74 -14.67 -1.43
CA GLY A 205 20.13 -14.46 -1.80
C GLY A 205 21.10 -14.52 -0.61
N TRP A 206 20.65 -14.22 0.60
CA TRP A 206 21.45 -14.37 1.82
C TRP A 206 21.64 -15.84 2.17
N MET A 207 20.61 -16.67 1.98
CA MET A 207 20.74 -18.12 2.09
C MET A 207 21.69 -18.67 1.00
N GLN A 208 21.64 -18.10 -0.21
CA GLN A 208 22.59 -18.45 -1.26
C GLN A 208 24.03 -18.11 -0.90
N PHE A 209 24.27 -16.97 -0.24
CA PHE A 209 25.59 -16.63 0.29
C PHE A 209 26.07 -17.66 1.32
N LEU A 210 25.26 -17.99 2.32
CA LEU A 210 25.61 -18.94 3.37
C LEU A 210 25.88 -20.34 2.83
N THR A 211 25.02 -20.83 1.94
CA THR A 211 25.18 -22.16 1.32
C THR A 211 26.40 -22.23 0.42
N THR A 212 26.65 -21.20 -0.40
CA THR A 212 27.85 -21.11 -1.25
C THR A 212 29.12 -21.05 -0.41
N LEU A 213 29.14 -20.24 0.66
CA LEU A 213 30.27 -20.15 1.58
C LEU A 213 30.54 -21.50 2.25
N THR A 214 29.50 -22.18 2.71
CA THR A 214 29.61 -23.52 3.33
C THR A 214 30.20 -24.53 2.34
N VAL A 215 29.72 -24.53 1.10
CA VAL A 215 30.26 -25.42 0.06
C VAL A 215 31.72 -25.08 -0.27
N LEU A 216 32.08 -23.80 -0.36
CA LEU A 216 33.47 -23.38 -0.59
C LEU A 216 34.40 -23.88 0.52
N ILE A 217 33.99 -23.74 1.79
CA ILE A 217 34.73 -24.26 2.95
C ILE A 217 34.91 -25.78 2.83
N ILE A 218 33.84 -26.52 2.52
CA ILE A 218 33.88 -27.97 2.36
C ILE A 218 34.83 -28.37 1.21
N VAL A 219 34.75 -27.70 0.05
CA VAL A 219 35.58 -27.99 -1.12
C VAL A 219 37.06 -27.76 -0.84
N GLU A 220 37.41 -26.60 -0.27
CA GLU A 220 38.79 -26.27 0.11
C GLU A 220 39.31 -27.24 1.19
N PHE A 221 38.48 -27.59 2.17
CA PHE A 221 38.84 -28.59 3.18
C PHE A 221 39.05 -29.98 2.58
N MET A 222 38.25 -30.39 1.60
CA MET A 222 38.40 -31.67 0.91
C MET A 222 39.68 -31.73 0.06
N GLU A 223 40.12 -30.62 -0.51
CA GLU A 223 41.42 -30.52 -1.17
C GLU A 223 42.58 -30.58 -0.18
N PHE A 224 42.42 -29.92 0.98
CA PHE A 224 43.43 -29.96 2.04
C PHE A 224 43.55 -31.34 2.70
N LYS A 225 42.43 -32.03 2.97
CA LYS A 225 42.40 -33.35 3.61
C LYS A 225 42.98 -34.47 2.73
N THR A 226 43.01 -34.31 1.41
CA THR A 226 43.81 -35.19 0.54
C THR A 226 45.30 -35.17 0.90
N ASN A 227 45.77 -34.16 1.64
CA ASN A 227 47.15 -34.02 2.12
C ASN A 227 47.35 -34.25 3.64
N PHE A 228 46.30 -34.42 4.47
CA PHE A 228 46.45 -34.57 5.93
C PHE A 228 45.38 -35.48 6.60
N ARG A 229 45.83 -36.35 7.50
CA ARG A 229 45.14 -37.59 7.91
C ARG A 229 44.36 -37.56 9.26
N LYS A 230 43.96 -36.41 9.82
CA LYS A 230 43.21 -36.36 11.11
C LYS A 230 41.87 -35.62 11.02
N ASN A 231 40.89 -36.11 11.80
CA ASN A 231 39.45 -35.98 11.53
C ASN A 231 38.65 -35.37 12.72
N ASN A 232 39.13 -34.28 13.34
CA ASN A 232 38.35 -33.60 14.42
C ASN A 232 37.93 -32.18 14.01
N PHE A 233 36.76 -31.71 14.47
CA PHE A 233 36.18 -30.40 14.13
C PHE A 233 37.10 -29.21 14.48
N GLY A 234 37.78 -29.25 15.64
CA GLY A 234 38.79 -28.25 15.99
C GLY A 234 39.99 -28.19 15.03
N SER A 235 40.28 -29.27 14.30
CA SER A 235 41.33 -29.27 13.26
C SER A 235 40.89 -28.56 11.98
N ILE A 236 39.58 -28.47 11.70
CA ILE A 236 39.03 -27.77 10.54
C ILE A 236 39.28 -26.28 10.68
N ILE A 237 38.87 -25.68 11.81
CA ILE A 237 39.09 -24.26 12.09
C ILE A 237 40.59 -23.93 12.08
N LYS A 238 41.41 -24.78 12.71
CA LYS A 238 42.87 -24.62 12.72
C LYS A 238 43.46 -24.71 11.31
N SER A 239 42.96 -25.59 10.45
CA SER A 239 43.41 -25.71 9.06
C SER A 239 43.03 -24.51 8.19
N ILE A 240 41.85 -23.91 8.40
CA ILE A 240 41.41 -22.68 7.72
C ILE A 240 42.29 -21.50 8.13
N LEU A 241 42.60 -21.38 9.42
CA LEU A 241 43.43 -20.29 9.93
C LEU A 241 44.90 -20.40 9.51
N LEU A 242 45.44 -21.63 9.41
CA LEU A 242 46.86 -21.87 9.11
C LEU A 242 47.18 -21.95 7.61
N ASN A 243 46.23 -22.34 6.75
CA ASN A 243 46.48 -22.43 5.31
C ASN A 243 46.19 -21.09 4.62
N ALA A 244 47.26 -20.37 4.24
CA ALA A 244 47.16 -19.05 3.61
C ALA A 244 46.29 -19.03 2.34
N LYS A 245 46.34 -20.10 1.52
CA LYS A 245 45.56 -20.19 0.28
C LYS A 245 44.07 -20.35 0.57
N MET A 246 43.70 -21.32 1.40
CA MET A 246 42.30 -21.55 1.80
C MET A 246 41.72 -20.32 2.50
N ARG A 247 42.50 -19.70 3.40
CA ARG A 247 42.14 -18.44 4.06
C ARG A 247 41.87 -17.34 3.05
N SER A 248 42.74 -17.18 2.04
CA SER A 248 42.58 -16.14 1.02
C SER A 248 41.34 -16.34 0.15
N THR A 249 41.04 -17.58 -0.29
CA THR A 249 39.84 -17.87 -1.09
C THR A 249 38.57 -17.56 -0.31
N ILE A 250 38.47 -18.07 0.93
CA ILE A 250 37.29 -17.90 1.78
C ILE A 250 37.10 -16.43 2.13
N LEU A 251 38.18 -15.73 2.53
CA LEU A 251 38.11 -14.30 2.86
C LEU A 251 37.70 -13.48 1.63
N PHE A 252 38.30 -13.74 0.47
CA PHE A 252 37.97 -13.05 -0.78
C PHE A 252 36.48 -13.20 -1.12
N PHE A 253 35.97 -14.43 -1.12
CA PHE A 253 34.55 -14.68 -1.39
C PHE A 253 33.65 -14.02 -0.34
N SER A 254 33.94 -14.21 0.96
CA SER A 254 33.12 -13.65 2.04
C SER A 254 33.02 -12.14 2.00
N VAL A 255 34.14 -11.45 1.74
CA VAL A 255 34.16 -9.99 1.64
C VAL A 255 33.40 -9.52 0.41
N MET A 256 33.66 -10.09 -0.76
CA MET A 256 33.04 -9.63 -2.01
C MET A 256 31.54 -9.97 -2.08
N ALA A 257 31.17 -11.20 -1.76
CA ALA A 257 29.78 -11.65 -1.81
C ALA A 257 28.94 -11.11 -0.63
N GLY A 258 29.55 -10.98 0.56
CA GLY A 258 28.90 -10.48 1.77
C GLY A 258 28.77 -8.95 1.82
N LEU A 259 29.47 -8.21 0.96
CA LEU A 259 29.41 -6.75 0.91
C LEU A 259 27.98 -6.23 0.75
N GLY A 260 27.12 -6.92 -0.01
CA GLY A 260 25.73 -6.51 -0.22
C GLY A 260 24.92 -6.50 1.09
N ILE A 261 25.13 -7.51 1.93
CA ILE A 261 24.53 -7.60 3.27
C ILE A 261 25.02 -6.44 4.15
N LEU A 262 26.33 -6.18 4.15
CA LEU A 262 26.93 -5.10 4.94
C LEU A 262 26.43 -3.72 4.50
N LEU A 263 26.36 -3.47 3.19
CA LEU A 263 25.83 -2.23 2.64
C LEU A 263 24.36 -2.03 3.00
N TRP A 264 23.57 -3.10 3.01
CA TRP A 264 22.16 -3.00 3.40
C TRP A 264 21.98 -2.70 4.89
N ILE A 265 22.76 -3.33 5.77
CA ILE A 265 22.77 -3.01 7.21
C ILE A 265 23.19 -1.56 7.44
N LEU A 266 24.25 -1.12 6.77
CA LEU A 266 24.73 0.27 6.86
C LEU A 266 23.69 1.27 6.34
N TRP A 267 23.03 0.97 5.22
CA TRP A 267 21.94 1.77 4.67
C TRP A 267 20.82 1.96 5.69
N ASN A 268 20.38 0.86 6.32
CA ASN A 268 19.30 0.93 7.30
C ASN A 268 19.71 1.76 8.53
N TYR A 269 20.94 1.60 9.00
CA TYR A 269 21.47 2.40 10.10
C TYR A 269 21.54 3.90 9.76
N LEU A 270 22.03 4.26 8.57
CA LEU A 270 22.21 5.67 8.18
C LEU A 270 20.90 6.40 7.88
N ILE A 271 19.85 5.68 7.46
CA ILE A 271 18.58 6.29 7.02
C ILE A 271 17.49 6.19 8.09
N PHE A 272 17.45 5.09 8.85
CA PHE A 272 16.39 4.80 9.81
C PHE A 272 16.89 4.70 11.26
N ASP A 273 18.16 5.01 11.52
CA ASP A 273 18.82 4.91 12.83
C ASP A 273 18.75 3.50 13.47
N ASP A 274 18.48 2.47 12.67
CA ASP A 274 18.40 1.06 13.11
C ASP A 274 19.04 0.12 12.06
N PRO A 275 20.14 -0.59 12.38
CA PRO A 275 20.83 -1.48 11.44
C PRO A 275 20.01 -2.70 11.00
N ILE A 276 18.94 -3.04 11.72
CA ILE A 276 18.05 -4.18 11.43
C ILE A 276 16.62 -3.75 11.15
N TYR A 277 16.40 -2.47 10.81
CA TYR A 277 15.07 -1.90 10.51
C TYR A 277 14.25 -2.76 9.53
N PHE A 278 14.89 -3.29 8.49
CA PHE A 278 14.25 -4.18 7.51
C PHE A 278 13.58 -5.42 8.12
N ALA A 279 14.06 -5.90 9.28
CA ALA A 279 13.59 -7.11 9.95
C ALA A 279 12.65 -6.84 11.12
N VAL A 280 12.72 -5.66 11.77
CA VAL A 280 11.96 -5.33 12.98
C VAL A 280 11.09 -4.08 12.87
N GLY A 281 11.28 -3.28 11.82
CA GLY A 281 10.55 -2.03 11.60
C GLY A 281 9.05 -2.25 11.36
N PRO A 282 8.25 -1.17 11.44
CA PRO A 282 6.79 -1.23 11.39
C PRO A 282 6.23 -1.79 10.07
N TYR A 283 6.99 -1.68 8.97
CA TYR A 283 6.61 -2.19 7.65
C TYR A 283 7.35 -3.49 7.27
N SER A 284 8.10 -4.08 8.21
CA SER A 284 8.84 -5.32 7.98
C SER A 284 7.92 -6.53 7.81
N ALA A 285 8.45 -7.61 7.22
CA ALA A 285 7.74 -8.88 7.13
C ALA A 285 7.33 -9.41 8.53
N ARG A 286 8.12 -9.12 9.57
CA ARG A 286 7.80 -9.47 10.95
C ARG A 286 6.56 -8.74 11.46
N ALA A 287 6.45 -7.44 11.20
CA ALA A 287 5.29 -6.64 11.61
C ALA A 287 4.01 -7.12 10.91
N GLN A 288 4.09 -7.38 9.60
CA GLN A 288 2.99 -7.98 8.84
C GLN A 288 2.59 -9.34 9.42
N GLN A 289 3.58 -10.20 9.72
CA GLN A 289 3.30 -11.54 10.26
C GLN A 289 2.78 -11.51 11.68
N PHE A 290 3.14 -10.51 12.49
CA PHE A 290 2.55 -10.34 13.81
C PHE A 290 1.04 -10.07 13.73
N ALA A 291 0.60 -9.23 12.79
CA ALA A 291 -0.83 -9.00 12.54
C ALA A 291 -1.54 -10.30 12.10
N ILE A 292 -0.94 -11.06 11.18
CA ILE A 292 -1.48 -12.37 10.74
C ILE A 292 -1.48 -13.39 11.88
N GLU A 293 -0.46 -13.40 12.74
CA GLU A 293 -0.37 -14.28 13.91
C GLU A 293 -1.47 -13.98 14.92
N SER A 294 -1.72 -12.70 15.19
CA SER A 294 -2.78 -12.27 16.11
C SER A 294 -4.18 -12.71 15.64
N ALA A 295 -4.36 -12.86 14.33
CA ALA A 295 -5.56 -13.43 13.71
C ALA A 295 -5.56 -14.97 13.66
N GLY A 296 -4.58 -15.65 14.23
CA GLY A 296 -4.48 -17.12 14.27
C GLY A 296 -4.10 -17.77 12.92
N LYS A 297 -3.53 -17.00 11.99
CA LYS A 297 -3.40 -17.37 10.57
C LYS A 297 -2.00 -17.82 10.12
N LEU A 298 -1.01 -17.85 11.01
CA LEU A 298 0.34 -18.39 10.75
C LEU A 298 0.43 -19.92 10.96
N PHE A 299 -0.33 -20.69 10.18
CA PHE A 299 -0.50 -22.14 10.41
C PHE A 299 0.77 -22.99 10.24
N THR A 300 1.76 -22.56 9.43
CA THR A 300 3.02 -23.32 9.25
C THR A 300 4.02 -23.12 10.38
N LYS A 301 3.84 -22.08 11.22
CA LYS A 301 4.80 -21.72 12.27
C LYS A 301 4.96 -22.88 13.25
N HIS A 302 6.21 -23.25 13.51
CA HIS A 302 6.60 -24.41 14.32
C HIS A 302 6.07 -25.78 13.83
N ASN A 303 5.50 -25.86 12.63
CA ASN A 303 5.01 -27.10 12.02
C ASN A 303 5.81 -27.45 10.76
N ILE A 304 6.82 -28.30 10.91
CA ILE A 304 7.73 -28.65 9.81
C ILE A 304 7.02 -29.49 8.72
N ALA A 305 6.09 -30.36 9.10
CA ALA A 305 5.35 -31.19 8.14
C ALA A 305 4.48 -30.32 7.23
N LEU A 306 3.78 -29.33 7.82
CA LEU A 306 2.95 -28.40 7.06
C LEU A 306 3.79 -27.43 6.23
N SER A 307 4.94 -26.97 6.75
CA SER A 307 5.89 -26.14 6.00
C SER A 307 6.44 -26.86 4.76
N LEU A 308 6.80 -28.15 4.91
CA LEU A 308 7.24 -29.01 3.82
C LEU A 308 6.11 -29.24 2.79
N SER A 309 4.90 -29.52 3.27
CA SER A 309 3.71 -29.72 2.43
C SER A 309 3.37 -28.47 1.61
N ALA A 310 3.32 -27.30 2.26
CA ALA A 310 3.04 -26.03 1.60
C ALA A 310 4.03 -25.76 0.45
N TYR A 311 5.33 -25.90 0.75
CA TYR A 311 6.36 -25.66 -0.26
C TYR A 311 6.38 -26.74 -1.35
N TRP A 312 6.06 -27.99 -1.02
CA TRP A 312 5.90 -29.07 -2.00
C TRP A 312 4.83 -28.75 -3.04
N TRP A 313 3.64 -28.33 -2.59
CA TRP A 313 2.56 -27.94 -3.50
C TRP A 313 2.95 -26.71 -4.32
N ALA A 314 3.64 -25.74 -3.72
CA ALA A 314 4.10 -24.55 -4.44
C ALA A 314 5.02 -24.92 -5.60
N VAL A 315 6.00 -25.80 -5.36
CA VAL A 315 6.91 -26.27 -6.42
C VAL A 315 6.14 -27.10 -7.45
N SER A 316 5.23 -27.95 -7.01
CA SER A 316 4.44 -28.83 -7.88
C SER A 316 3.56 -28.05 -8.85
N ASP A 317 2.89 -26.99 -8.40
CA ASP A 317 2.01 -26.18 -9.26
C ASP A 317 2.76 -25.27 -10.22
N ASN A 318 3.94 -24.79 -9.81
CA ASN A 318 4.77 -23.96 -10.68
C ASN A 318 5.46 -24.77 -11.77
N VAL A 319 5.99 -25.94 -11.41
CA VAL A 319 6.83 -26.77 -12.30
C VAL A 319 6.00 -27.83 -13.04
N GLY A 320 4.91 -28.30 -12.44
CA GLY A 320 4.10 -29.44 -12.86
C GLY A 320 4.52 -30.71 -12.12
N ILE A 321 3.55 -31.40 -11.52
CA ILE A 321 3.82 -32.59 -10.67
C ILE A 321 4.60 -33.69 -11.40
N ILE A 322 4.25 -33.97 -12.66
CA ILE A 322 4.94 -35.02 -13.45
C ILE A 322 6.38 -34.60 -13.78
N VAL A 323 6.58 -33.33 -14.13
CA VAL A 323 7.91 -32.74 -14.37
C VAL A 323 8.76 -32.87 -13.10
N LEU A 324 8.19 -32.50 -11.94
CA LEU A 324 8.86 -32.60 -10.65
C LEU A 324 9.28 -34.04 -10.31
N LEU A 325 8.41 -35.03 -10.54
CA LEU A 325 8.72 -36.45 -10.33
C LEU A 325 9.92 -36.91 -11.20
N THR A 326 10.01 -36.47 -12.46
CA THR A 326 11.19 -36.77 -13.29
C THR A 326 12.47 -36.13 -12.75
N GLY A 327 12.37 -34.94 -12.13
CA GLY A 327 13.46 -34.30 -11.41
C GLY A 327 13.90 -35.09 -10.18
N ILE A 328 12.97 -35.63 -9.39
CA ILE A 328 13.25 -36.45 -8.20
C ILE A 328 13.92 -37.77 -8.59
N ILE A 329 13.41 -38.47 -9.59
CA ILE A 329 14.04 -39.68 -10.14
C ILE A 329 15.44 -39.35 -10.65
N GLY A 330 15.59 -38.20 -11.30
CA GLY A 330 16.86 -37.66 -11.74
C GLY A 330 17.85 -37.38 -10.60
N PHE A 331 17.37 -36.83 -9.47
CA PHE A 331 18.18 -36.63 -8.27
C PHE A 331 18.65 -37.96 -7.68
N ILE A 332 17.78 -38.97 -7.60
CA ILE A 332 18.14 -40.32 -7.18
C ILE A 332 19.21 -40.89 -8.11
N CYS A 333 19.03 -40.77 -9.43
CA CYS A 333 20.03 -41.19 -10.42
C CYS A 333 21.39 -40.49 -10.20
N PHE A 334 21.36 -39.18 -9.97
CA PHE A 334 22.55 -38.37 -9.68
C PHE A 334 23.27 -38.85 -8.42
N VAL A 335 22.55 -39.17 -7.34
CA VAL A 335 23.15 -39.69 -6.11
C VAL A 335 23.79 -41.06 -6.34
N MET A 336 23.14 -41.93 -7.12
CA MET A 336 23.61 -43.29 -7.44
C MET A 336 24.81 -43.31 -8.40
N GLU A 337 24.89 -42.38 -9.35
CA GLU A 337 25.94 -42.36 -10.39
C GLU A 337 27.30 -41.91 -9.88
N ASN A 338 27.43 -41.52 -8.60
CA ASN A 338 28.65 -41.03 -7.98
C ASN A 338 29.46 -40.09 -8.90
N PRO A 339 28.88 -38.95 -9.31
CA PRO A 339 29.62 -37.93 -10.05
C PRO A 339 30.82 -37.45 -9.22
N ASN A 340 31.74 -36.73 -9.87
CA ASN A 340 32.89 -36.11 -9.21
C ASN A 340 32.45 -35.50 -7.86
N LYS A 341 33.16 -35.87 -6.77
CA LYS A 341 32.86 -35.47 -5.39
C LYS A 341 32.58 -33.96 -5.26
N TYR A 342 33.30 -33.14 -6.02
CA TYR A 342 33.12 -31.69 -6.06
C TYR A 342 31.81 -31.28 -6.74
N THR A 343 31.51 -31.85 -7.91
CA THR A 343 30.23 -31.62 -8.60
C THR A 343 29.05 -32.03 -7.72
N LYS A 344 29.19 -33.12 -6.96
CA LYS A 344 28.13 -33.59 -6.06
C LYS A 344 27.76 -32.53 -5.04
N ILE A 345 28.76 -31.95 -4.38
CA ILE A 345 28.56 -30.95 -3.30
C ILE A 345 28.11 -29.61 -3.88
N VAL A 346 28.67 -29.19 -5.01
CA VAL A 346 28.27 -27.93 -5.67
C VAL A 346 26.79 -27.98 -6.07
N LEU A 347 26.31 -29.08 -6.65
CA LEU A 347 24.90 -29.18 -7.06
C LEU A 347 23.93 -29.23 -5.88
N LEU A 348 24.37 -29.50 -4.64
CA LEU A 348 23.50 -29.38 -3.47
C LEU A 348 23.11 -27.92 -3.18
N THR A 349 23.88 -26.95 -3.65
CA THR A 349 23.50 -25.52 -3.56
C THR A 349 22.21 -25.22 -4.32
N LEU A 350 21.80 -26.07 -5.27
CA LEU A 350 20.52 -25.93 -5.98
C LEU A 350 19.29 -26.06 -5.04
N PHE A 351 19.46 -26.62 -3.84
CA PHE A 351 18.41 -26.72 -2.82
C PHE A 351 18.38 -25.53 -1.84
N SER A 352 19.29 -24.57 -1.97
CA SER A 352 19.34 -23.36 -1.13
C SER A 352 17.98 -22.63 -1.03
N PRO A 353 17.23 -22.40 -2.13
CA PRO A 353 15.90 -21.78 -2.07
C PRO A 353 14.89 -22.60 -1.26
N ALA A 354 14.90 -23.93 -1.40
CA ALA A 354 14.02 -24.80 -0.62
C ALA A 354 14.31 -24.69 0.87
N ILE A 355 15.58 -24.68 1.26
CA ILE A 355 16.00 -24.52 2.67
C ILE A 355 15.49 -23.17 3.20
N PHE A 356 15.66 -22.10 2.44
CA PHE A 356 15.21 -20.76 2.84
C PHE A 356 13.69 -20.71 3.04
N HIS A 357 12.90 -21.10 2.04
CA HIS A 357 11.44 -20.98 2.11
C HIS A 357 10.83 -21.89 3.17
N ILE A 358 11.29 -23.14 3.30
CA ILE A 358 10.81 -24.05 4.35
C ILE A 358 11.16 -23.51 5.73
N ALA A 359 12.39 -23.00 5.93
CA ALA A 359 12.77 -22.38 7.19
C ALA A 359 11.95 -21.12 7.48
N SER A 360 11.71 -20.27 6.49
CA SER A 360 10.91 -19.06 6.63
C SER A 360 9.45 -19.36 6.99
N LEU A 361 8.87 -20.43 6.43
CA LEU A 361 7.52 -20.89 6.79
C LEU A 361 7.47 -21.47 8.20
N TYR A 362 8.48 -22.27 8.57
CA TYR A 362 8.58 -22.88 9.90
C TYR A 362 8.80 -21.83 11.00
N LEU A 363 9.61 -20.79 10.73
CA LEU A 363 9.85 -19.69 11.66
C LEU A 363 8.70 -18.68 11.71
N GLY A 364 7.72 -18.79 10.81
CA GLY A 364 6.60 -17.85 10.71
C GLY A 364 6.98 -16.49 10.15
N SER A 365 8.10 -16.38 9.42
CA SER A 365 8.54 -15.14 8.76
C SER A 365 7.90 -14.94 7.38
N SER A 366 7.26 -15.99 6.84
CA SER A 366 6.51 -15.95 5.57
C SER A 366 5.22 -16.76 5.70
N VAL A 367 4.25 -16.45 4.86
CA VAL A 367 3.01 -17.20 4.67
C VAL A 367 2.93 -17.66 3.22
N LEU A 368 2.58 -18.91 3.00
CA LEU A 368 2.34 -19.50 1.68
C LEU A 368 1.10 -20.37 1.78
N VAL A 369 0.08 -20.06 0.97
CA VAL A 369 -1.20 -20.77 0.99
C VAL A 369 -1.56 -21.19 -0.42
N LEU A 370 -1.99 -22.44 -0.53
CA LEU A 370 -2.41 -23.06 -1.78
C LEU A 370 -3.74 -23.79 -1.58
N PRO A 371 -4.56 -23.93 -2.64
CA PRO A 371 -5.87 -24.58 -2.56
C PRO A 371 -5.82 -25.99 -1.96
N GLU A 372 -4.78 -26.77 -2.26
CA GLU A 372 -4.58 -28.16 -1.82
C GLU A 372 -4.43 -28.29 -0.30
N MET A 373 -4.08 -27.20 0.38
CA MET A 373 -3.91 -27.20 1.83
C MET A 373 -5.26 -27.16 2.57
N ASN A 374 -6.33 -26.74 1.89
CA ASN A 374 -7.66 -26.53 2.48
C ASN A 374 -7.64 -25.59 3.71
N ILE A 375 -6.84 -24.52 3.63
CA ILE A 375 -6.67 -23.49 4.67
C ILE A 375 -7.07 -22.12 4.11
N ASN A 376 -7.89 -21.38 4.85
CA ASN A 376 -8.32 -20.02 4.51
C ASN A 376 -7.64 -18.98 5.41
N VAL A 377 -6.80 -18.13 4.82
CA VAL A 377 -6.18 -16.96 5.48
C VAL A 377 -7.02 -15.68 5.36
N ALA A 378 -8.02 -15.65 4.49
CA ALA A 378 -8.93 -14.52 4.28
C ALA A 378 -10.32 -15.04 3.86
N GLU A 379 -11.33 -14.17 3.82
CA GLU A 379 -12.66 -14.55 3.34
C GLU A 379 -12.67 -14.79 1.81
N GLY A 380 -13.38 -15.83 1.37
CA GLY A 380 -13.53 -16.20 -0.04
C GLY A 380 -12.27 -16.77 -0.70
N LEU A 381 -12.27 -16.83 -2.05
CA LEU A 381 -11.16 -17.35 -2.87
C LEU A 381 -9.83 -16.59 -2.67
N LYS A 382 -9.85 -15.38 -2.09
CA LYS A 382 -8.63 -14.64 -1.73
C LYS A 382 -7.84 -15.34 -0.62
N GLY A 383 -8.53 -16.06 0.27
CA GLY A 383 -7.94 -16.76 1.41
C GLY A 383 -7.25 -18.08 1.09
N THR A 384 -7.41 -18.62 -0.12
CA THR A 384 -6.88 -19.95 -0.47
C THR A 384 -5.58 -19.88 -1.28
N LEU A 385 -5.15 -18.69 -1.72
CA LEU A 385 -3.99 -18.53 -2.60
C LEU A 385 -3.16 -17.30 -2.23
N PHE A 386 -1.92 -17.54 -1.80
CA PHE A 386 -0.97 -16.47 -1.46
C PHE A 386 0.49 -16.92 -1.59
N ASN A 387 1.32 -16.10 -2.24
CA ASN A 387 2.75 -16.34 -2.45
C ASN A 387 3.11 -17.64 -3.19
N ALA A 388 2.20 -18.14 -4.03
CA ALA A 388 2.40 -19.39 -4.78
C ALA A 388 3.65 -19.36 -5.67
N ARG A 389 4.04 -18.18 -6.16
CA ARG A 389 5.23 -17.96 -7.01
C ARG A 389 6.57 -18.42 -6.39
N TYR A 390 6.68 -18.55 -5.08
CA TYR A 390 7.94 -18.97 -4.44
C TYR A 390 8.41 -20.37 -4.86
N GLY A 391 7.49 -21.26 -5.24
CA GLY A 391 7.84 -22.57 -5.78
C GLY A 391 8.62 -22.52 -7.10
N LEU A 392 8.49 -21.43 -7.88
CA LEU A 392 9.14 -21.26 -9.17
C LEU A 392 10.67 -21.25 -9.09
N ILE A 393 11.23 -20.83 -7.95
CA ILE A 393 12.67 -20.71 -7.73
C ILE A 393 13.36 -22.09 -7.76
N MET A 394 12.61 -23.19 -7.59
CA MET A 394 13.13 -24.57 -7.72
C MET A 394 13.22 -25.10 -9.16
N LEU A 395 12.64 -24.41 -10.15
CA LEU A 395 12.65 -24.84 -11.54
C LEU A 395 14.07 -25.12 -12.11
N PRO A 396 15.13 -24.35 -11.78
CA PRO A 396 16.49 -24.68 -12.19
C PRO A 396 16.99 -26.01 -11.64
N ALA A 397 16.71 -26.30 -10.35
CA ALA A 397 17.10 -27.56 -9.72
C ALA A 397 16.42 -28.75 -10.39
N VAL A 398 15.11 -28.64 -10.64
CA VAL A 398 14.34 -29.68 -11.35
C VAL A 398 14.91 -29.91 -12.75
N SER A 399 15.20 -28.84 -13.50
CA SER A 399 15.75 -28.93 -14.85
C SER A 399 17.13 -29.61 -14.88
N VAL A 400 18.00 -29.31 -13.90
CA VAL A 400 19.32 -29.94 -13.78
C VAL A 400 19.21 -31.42 -13.42
N PHE A 401 18.43 -31.78 -12.39
CA PHE A 401 18.35 -33.17 -11.94
C PHE A 401 17.59 -34.05 -12.93
N MET A 402 16.54 -33.55 -13.57
CA MET A 402 15.84 -34.23 -14.66
C MET A 402 16.78 -34.70 -15.77
N ALA A 403 17.85 -33.96 -16.05
CA ALA A 403 18.84 -34.33 -17.05
C ALA A 403 19.60 -35.62 -16.70
N TYR A 404 19.78 -35.92 -15.41
CA TYR A 404 20.37 -37.18 -14.94
C TYR A 404 19.44 -38.39 -15.13
N PHE A 405 18.12 -38.19 -15.15
CA PHE A 405 17.18 -39.24 -15.55
C PHE A 405 17.15 -39.40 -17.07
N ALA A 406 16.96 -38.30 -17.81
CA ALA A 406 16.85 -38.31 -19.26
C ALA A 406 18.08 -38.90 -19.99
N ARG A 407 19.28 -38.79 -19.39
CA ARG A 407 20.51 -39.36 -19.98
C ARG A 407 20.62 -40.88 -19.88
N ARG A 408 19.81 -41.55 -19.06
CA ARG A 408 19.93 -42.99 -18.78
C ARG A 408 19.60 -43.86 -20.00
N SER A 409 18.61 -43.48 -20.78
CA SER A 409 18.15 -44.26 -21.93
C SER A 409 17.37 -43.39 -22.91
N VAL A 410 17.21 -43.88 -24.14
CA VAL A 410 16.33 -43.25 -25.13
C VAL A 410 14.89 -43.22 -24.63
N PHE A 411 14.45 -44.22 -23.86
CA PHE A 411 13.12 -44.27 -23.28
C PHE A 411 12.90 -43.16 -22.24
N ALA A 412 13.82 -42.99 -21.28
CA ALA A 412 13.75 -41.92 -20.29
C ALA A 412 13.74 -40.53 -20.94
N LYS A 413 14.57 -40.35 -21.98
CA LYS A 413 14.59 -39.13 -22.79
C LYS A 413 13.26 -38.85 -23.49
N SER A 414 12.62 -39.86 -24.06
CA SER A 414 11.29 -39.73 -24.68
C SER A 414 10.21 -39.35 -23.68
N ILE A 415 10.23 -39.94 -22.47
CA ILE A 415 9.32 -39.55 -21.38
C ILE A 415 9.50 -38.09 -21.05
N VAL A 416 10.75 -37.68 -20.77
CA VAL A 416 11.04 -36.29 -20.39
C VAL A 416 10.66 -35.32 -21.50
N PHE A 417 10.93 -35.64 -22.77
CA PHE A 417 10.47 -34.82 -23.90
C PHE A 417 8.96 -34.65 -23.93
N PHE A 418 8.22 -35.75 -23.80
CA PHE A 418 6.75 -35.69 -23.83
C PHE A 418 6.20 -34.88 -22.66
N VAL A 419 6.71 -35.11 -21.44
CA VAL A 419 6.29 -34.38 -20.24
C VAL A 419 6.60 -32.89 -20.35
N VAL A 420 7.80 -32.50 -20.80
CA VAL A 420 8.21 -31.11 -20.97
C VAL A 420 7.32 -30.36 -21.97
N ILE A 421 6.91 -31.01 -23.06
CA ILE A 421 6.02 -30.38 -24.05
C ILE A 421 4.56 -30.39 -23.59
N PHE A 422 4.10 -31.46 -22.95
CA PHE A 422 2.70 -31.65 -22.60
C PHE A 422 2.28 -30.82 -21.38
N THR A 423 3.16 -30.62 -20.39
CA THR A 423 2.82 -29.89 -19.16
C THR A 423 2.42 -28.42 -19.42
N PRO A 424 3.19 -27.61 -20.18
CA PRO A 424 2.76 -26.26 -20.56
C PRO A 424 1.43 -26.22 -21.32
N LEU A 425 1.18 -27.18 -22.21
CA LEU A 425 -0.07 -27.25 -22.98
C LEU A 425 -1.27 -27.53 -22.08
N MET A 426 -1.11 -28.40 -21.07
CA MET A 426 -2.16 -28.67 -20.08
C MET A 426 -2.42 -27.44 -19.19
N MET A 427 -1.37 -26.80 -18.68
CA MET A 427 -1.50 -25.56 -17.88
C MET A 427 -2.26 -24.47 -18.64
N LEU A 428 -1.98 -24.30 -19.95
CA LEU A 428 -2.69 -23.36 -20.81
C LEU A 428 -4.14 -23.79 -21.08
N LYS A 429 -4.38 -25.07 -21.34
CA LYS A 429 -5.72 -25.59 -21.63
C LYS A 429 -6.67 -25.44 -20.42
N ASP A 430 -6.17 -25.76 -19.24
CA ASP A 430 -6.97 -25.73 -18.01
C ASP A 430 -7.03 -24.32 -17.39
N ASN A 431 -6.41 -23.32 -18.04
CA ASN A 431 -6.22 -21.95 -17.52
C ASN A 431 -5.59 -21.92 -16.10
N TYR A 432 -4.81 -22.95 -15.76
CA TYR A 432 -4.19 -23.10 -14.46
C TYR A 432 -2.71 -22.69 -14.52
N ILE A 433 -2.48 -21.38 -14.58
CA ILE A 433 -1.16 -20.76 -14.45
C ILE A 433 -1.10 -20.17 -13.04
N ILE A 434 -0.60 -20.94 -12.06
CA ILE A 434 -0.72 -20.61 -10.63
C ILE A 434 -0.19 -19.22 -10.28
N THR A 435 0.88 -18.77 -10.94
CA THR A 435 1.43 -17.42 -10.78
C THR A 435 0.49 -16.32 -11.28
N LEU A 436 -0.20 -16.54 -12.41
CA LEU A 436 -1.20 -15.60 -12.90
C LEU A 436 -2.46 -15.61 -12.03
N THR A 437 -2.89 -16.80 -11.61
CA THR A 437 -4.05 -16.99 -10.74
C THR A 437 -3.86 -16.26 -9.40
N ASP A 438 -2.67 -16.40 -8.79
CA ASP A 438 -2.29 -15.70 -7.55
C ASP A 438 -2.32 -14.18 -7.75
N GLY A 439 -1.73 -13.68 -8.85
CA GLY A 439 -1.73 -12.25 -9.17
C GLY A 439 -3.13 -11.67 -9.48
N LYS A 440 -4.08 -12.43 -10.05
CA LYS A 440 -5.40 -11.91 -10.43
C LYS A 440 -6.48 -12.08 -9.36
N MET A 441 -6.40 -13.16 -8.59
CA MET A 441 -7.48 -13.61 -7.69
C MET A 441 -7.01 -13.94 -6.28
N GLY A 442 -5.72 -14.21 -6.08
CA GLY A 442 -5.16 -14.49 -4.77
C GLY A 442 -5.04 -13.24 -3.89
N SER A 443 -4.57 -13.45 -2.66
CA SER A 443 -4.24 -12.36 -1.72
C SER A 443 -3.11 -11.45 -2.21
N SER A 444 -2.36 -11.86 -3.24
CA SER A 444 -1.33 -11.03 -3.88
C SER A 444 -1.91 -9.96 -4.83
N SER A 445 -3.22 -9.98 -5.06
CA SER A 445 -3.95 -9.01 -5.89
C SER A 445 -4.54 -7.87 -5.04
N LEU A 446 -4.54 -6.64 -5.56
CA LEU A 446 -5.31 -5.53 -4.99
C LEU A 446 -6.13 -4.82 -6.08
N ARG A 447 -7.45 -4.76 -5.88
CA ARG A 447 -8.38 -4.10 -6.81
C ARG A 447 -8.72 -2.71 -6.27
N VAL A 448 -8.15 -1.70 -6.93
CA VAL A 448 -8.33 -0.28 -6.59
C VAL A 448 -8.89 0.50 -7.77
N LYS A 449 -9.33 -0.19 -8.83
CA LYS A 449 -9.72 0.44 -10.10
C LYS A 449 -10.85 1.46 -9.89
N ASP A 450 -11.93 1.04 -9.24
CA ASP A 450 -13.09 1.88 -8.96
C ASP A 450 -12.72 3.13 -8.16
N VAL A 451 -11.86 2.97 -7.15
CA VAL A 451 -11.37 4.09 -6.31
C VAL A 451 -10.48 5.03 -7.13
N SER A 452 -9.55 4.48 -7.92
CA SER A 452 -8.60 5.25 -8.72
C SER A 452 -9.29 6.02 -9.85
N GLU A 453 -10.30 5.44 -10.50
CA GLU A 453 -11.08 6.11 -11.55
C GLU A 453 -11.95 7.21 -10.96
N TRP A 454 -12.53 6.98 -9.77
CA TRP A 454 -13.28 8.00 -9.07
C TRP A 454 -12.40 9.17 -8.63
N LEU A 455 -11.22 8.91 -8.06
CA LEU A 455 -10.26 9.97 -7.69
C LEU A 455 -9.82 10.78 -8.91
N LYS A 456 -9.54 10.14 -10.05
CA LYS A 456 -9.22 10.84 -11.31
C LYS A 456 -10.31 11.81 -11.77
N GLN A 457 -11.58 11.54 -11.44
CA GLN A 457 -12.71 12.35 -11.85
C GLN A 457 -13.08 13.44 -10.83
N ASN A 458 -12.69 13.30 -9.56
CA ASN A 458 -13.17 14.13 -8.46
C ASN A 458 -12.06 14.89 -7.70
N ALA A 459 -10.80 14.51 -7.89
CA ALA A 459 -9.62 15.08 -7.22
C ALA A 459 -8.52 15.37 -8.27
N ASP A 460 -8.90 16.01 -9.38
CA ASP A 460 -8.02 16.26 -10.53
C ASP A 460 -7.16 17.52 -10.41
N ASP A 461 -7.44 18.40 -9.44
CA ASP A 461 -6.59 19.56 -9.15
C ASP A 461 -5.22 19.12 -8.64
N SER A 462 -4.17 19.46 -9.40
CA SER A 462 -2.79 19.10 -9.09
C SER A 462 -2.24 19.76 -7.83
N ASN A 463 -2.86 20.83 -7.34
CA ASN A 463 -2.44 21.54 -6.13
C ASN A 463 -2.94 20.85 -4.85
N GLU A 464 -3.98 20.01 -4.95
CA GLU A 464 -4.55 19.31 -3.81
C GLU A 464 -3.71 18.10 -3.41
N LEU A 465 -3.44 17.97 -2.11
CA LEU A 465 -2.65 16.89 -1.53
C LEU A 465 -3.52 15.77 -0.96
N ILE A 466 -3.05 14.54 -1.16
CA ILE A 466 -3.74 13.32 -0.74
C ILE A 466 -2.93 12.62 0.36
N LEU A 467 -3.46 12.58 1.57
CA LEU A 467 -2.90 11.79 2.67
C LEU A 467 -3.34 10.33 2.55
N THR A 468 -2.36 9.43 2.37
CA THR A 468 -2.61 7.98 2.29
C THR A 468 -1.38 7.18 2.72
N ALA A 469 -1.60 6.07 3.42
CA ALA A 469 -0.53 5.12 3.74
C ALA A 469 -0.14 4.33 2.48
N LEU A 470 1.05 4.52 1.92
CA LEU A 470 1.50 3.73 0.76
C LEU A 470 1.82 2.28 1.14
N SER A 471 2.13 2.01 2.41
CA SER A 471 2.29 0.63 2.90
C SER A 471 1.03 -0.23 2.69
N TYR A 472 -0.15 0.39 2.61
CA TYR A 472 -1.42 -0.26 2.34
C TYR A 472 -1.96 0.06 0.93
N ASN A 473 -1.96 1.34 0.55
CA ASN A 473 -2.59 1.87 -0.68
C ASN A 473 -1.59 2.12 -1.84
N SER A 474 -0.44 1.44 -1.89
CA SER A 474 0.55 1.64 -2.98
C SER A 474 -0.04 1.46 -4.38
N ALA A 475 -0.88 0.44 -4.57
CA ALA A 475 -1.53 0.24 -5.87
C ALA A 475 -2.50 1.37 -6.21
N LEU A 476 -3.11 2.04 -5.23
CA LEU A 476 -4.00 3.16 -5.49
C LEU A 476 -3.22 4.33 -6.07
N SER A 477 -2.15 4.77 -5.41
CA SER A 477 -1.34 5.89 -5.90
C SER A 477 -0.75 5.59 -7.29
N PHE A 478 -0.31 4.36 -7.54
CA PHE A 478 0.08 3.91 -8.87
C PHE A 478 -1.09 4.06 -9.87
N SER A 479 -2.25 3.46 -9.58
CA SER A 479 -3.35 3.32 -10.55
C SER A 479 -4.05 4.66 -10.86
N THR A 480 -3.96 5.64 -9.97
CA THR A 480 -4.43 7.01 -10.25
C THR A 480 -3.62 7.72 -11.33
N GLY A 481 -2.37 7.33 -11.57
CA GLY A 481 -1.50 8.03 -12.52
C GLY A 481 -1.18 9.48 -12.16
N PHE A 482 -1.55 9.92 -10.96
CA PHE A 482 -1.17 11.23 -10.45
C PHE A 482 0.34 11.29 -10.19
N PRO A 483 0.96 12.48 -10.28
CA PRO A 483 2.31 12.68 -9.78
C PRO A 483 2.40 12.18 -8.34
N LEU A 484 3.42 11.38 -8.04
CA LEU A 484 3.60 10.83 -6.71
C LEU A 484 3.89 11.93 -5.67
N SER A 485 4.35 13.10 -6.11
CA SER A 485 4.45 14.32 -5.30
C SER A 485 3.11 14.85 -4.77
N ARG A 486 1.95 14.36 -5.22
CA ARG A 486 0.64 14.70 -4.64
C ARG A 486 0.31 13.89 -3.39
N PHE A 487 1.05 12.83 -3.10
CA PHE A 487 0.74 11.93 -2.00
C PHE A 487 1.60 12.25 -0.77
N ILE A 488 0.93 12.46 0.36
CA ILE A 488 1.56 12.48 1.67
C ILE A 488 1.54 11.07 2.21
N HIS A 489 2.73 10.51 2.43
CA HIS A 489 2.91 9.11 2.82
C HIS A 489 4.14 8.92 3.71
N GLU A 490 4.33 7.72 4.25
CA GLU A 490 5.34 7.37 5.26
C GLU A 490 6.78 7.76 4.85
N GLY A 491 7.09 7.75 3.56
CA GLY A 491 8.38 8.14 3.00
C GLY A 491 8.66 9.65 3.04
N THR A 492 7.65 10.48 3.31
CA THR A 492 7.81 11.94 3.50
C THR A 492 8.33 12.31 4.91
N GLY A 493 8.54 11.31 5.78
CA GLY A 493 9.15 11.44 7.10
C GLY A 493 8.33 12.32 8.04
N LYS A 494 8.96 13.33 8.65
CA LYS A 494 8.28 14.28 9.57
C LYS A 494 7.00 14.92 9.00
N TYR A 495 6.92 15.09 7.67
CA TYR A 495 5.74 15.68 7.04
C TYR A 495 4.52 14.74 7.19
N TRP A 496 4.73 13.44 7.00
CA TRP A 496 3.73 12.40 7.29
C TRP A 496 3.37 12.35 8.78
N GLU A 497 4.37 12.32 9.67
CA GLU A 497 4.12 12.27 11.12
C GLU A 497 3.23 13.43 11.59
N SER A 498 3.49 14.65 11.11
CA SER A 498 2.65 15.81 11.40
C SER A 498 1.26 15.73 10.75
N SER A 499 1.18 15.28 9.49
CA SER A 499 -0.09 15.18 8.75
C SER A 499 -1.04 14.12 9.32
N VAL A 500 -0.51 13.05 9.92
CA VAL A 500 -1.34 12.01 10.56
C VAL A 500 -1.95 12.50 11.88
N VAL A 501 -1.29 13.44 12.56
CA VAL A 501 -1.78 14.02 13.83
C VAL A 501 -2.76 15.16 13.58
N ASP A 502 -2.44 16.03 12.63
CA ASP A 502 -3.25 17.20 12.28
C ASP A 502 -3.36 17.33 10.76
N PRO A 503 -4.20 16.50 10.11
CA PRO A 503 -4.32 16.50 8.64
C PRO A 503 -4.83 17.82 8.08
N ASP A 504 -5.54 18.62 8.88
CA ASP A 504 -6.21 19.85 8.47
C ASP A 504 -5.26 20.92 7.92
N GLN A 505 -4.00 20.90 8.35
CA GLN A 505 -2.98 21.83 7.87
C GLN A 505 -2.30 21.39 6.57
N TYR A 506 -2.42 20.12 6.19
CA TYR A 506 -1.54 19.54 5.15
C TYR A 506 -2.29 18.90 3.98
N ALA A 507 -3.46 18.31 4.21
CA ALA A 507 -4.14 17.49 3.20
C ALA A 507 -5.51 18.04 2.83
N ASP A 508 -5.89 17.88 1.57
CA ASP A 508 -7.24 18.19 1.09
C ASP A 508 -8.09 16.92 1.04
N TRP A 509 -7.42 15.79 0.79
CA TRP A 509 -8.02 14.46 0.72
C TRP A 509 -7.36 13.52 1.70
N ILE A 510 -8.17 12.66 2.33
CA ILE A 510 -7.68 11.55 3.14
C ILE A 510 -8.24 10.27 2.53
N VAL A 511 -7.34 9.34 2.19
CA VAL A 511 -7.70 8.03 1.66
C VAL A 511 -7.12 6.95 2.54
N MET A 512 -8.01 6.18 3.18
CA MET A 512 -7.64 5.12 4.11
C MET A 512 -8.58 3.93 4.01
N ALA A 513 -8.20 2.80 4.58
CA ALA A 513 -9.05 1.64 4.72
C ALA A 513 -10.37 2.00 5.44
N ASN A 514 -11.47 1.35 5.07
CA ASN A 514 -12.79 1.56 5.68
C ASN A 514 -13.02 0.73 6.96
N GLY A 515 -11.95 0.16 7.54
CA GLY A 515 -12.02 -0.69 8.72
C GLY A 515 -10.65 -1.04 9.29
N ASP A 516 -10.66 -1.78 10.40
CA ASP A 516 -9.46 -2.20 11.11
C ASP A 516 -8.76 -3.37 10.42
N VAL A 517 -7.95 -3.04 9.42
CA VAL A 517 -7.18 -4.00 8.61
C VAL A 517 -5.67 -3.75 8.68
N GLY A 518 -5.22 -2.99 9.68
CA GLY A 518 -3.82 -2.60 9.86
C GLY A 518 -3.35 -1.44 8.99
N ASP A 519 -4.27 -0.58 8.50
CA ASP A 519 -3.92 0.69 7.87
C ASP A 519 -3.48 1.69 8.98
N PRO A 520 -2.22 2.19 8.96
CA PRO A 520 -1.73 3.10 10.01
C PRO A 520 -2.48 4.44 10.05
N LEU A 521 -3.10 4.86 8.94
CA LEU A 521 -3.88 6.08 8.87
C LEU A 521 -5.23 5.90 9.58
N TYR A 522 -5.89 4.75 9.36
CA TYR A 522 -7.10 4.39 10.09
C TYR A 522 -6.84 4.26 11.60
N ASP A 523 -5.76 3.57 11.98
CA ASP A 523 -5.36 3.41 13.37
C ASP A 523 -5.13 4.75 14.08
N SER A 524 -4.56 5.72 13.37
CA SER A 524 -4.27 7.03 13.94
C SER A 524 -5.52 7.91 13.98
N LEU A 525 -6.16 8.13 12.83
CA LEU A 525 -7.26 9.10 12.72
C LEU A 525 -8.57 8.61 13.34
N ILE A 526 -8.88 7.32 13.24
CA ILE A 526 -10.14 6.75 13.74
C ILE A 526 -9.97 6.18 15.15
N LYS A 527 -9.02 5.26 15.38
CA LYS A 527 -8.92 4.57 16.68
C LYS A 527 -8.31 5.42 17.79
N LYS A 528 -7.19 6.11 17.51
CA LYS A 528 -6.46 6.85 18.57
C LYS A 528 -7.06 8.21 18.87
N HIS A 529 -7.50 8.92 17.85
CA HIS A 529 -7.99 10.31 17.97
C HIS A 529 -9.51 10.42 17.99
N ASP A 530 -10.24 9.32 18.21
CA ASP A 530 -11.71 9.25 18.28
C ASP A 530 -12.39 10.05 17.16
N SER A 531 -11.82 9.96 15.95
CA SER A 531 -12.31 10.62 14.74
C SER A 531 -12.42 12.17 14.84
N GLN A 532 -11.60 12.83 15.65
CA GLN A 532 -11.59 14.30 15.77
C GLN A 532 -11.47 15.03 14.42
N PHE A 533 -10.71 14.47 13.47
CA PHE A 533 -10.56 15.05 12.12
C PHE A 533 -11.89 15.17 11.36
N LEU A 534 -12.92 14.37 11.69
CA LEU A 534 -14.26 14.47 11.08
C LEU A 534 -14.96 15.81 11.36
N ARG A 535 -14.42 16.64 12.27
CA ARG A 535 -14.84 18.04 12.41
C ARG A 535 -14.59 18.83 11.14
N ASN A 536 -13.46 18.56 10.48
CA ASN A 536 -12.96 19.33 9.35
C ASN A 536 -12.96 18.55 8.02
N TYR A 537 -13.22 17.24 8.06
CA TYR A 537 -13.40 16.39 6.87
C TYR A 537 -14.79 15.76 6.83
N GLU A 538 -15.32 15.56 5.62
CA GLU A 538 -16.54 14.79 5.38
C GLU A 538 -16.24 13.53 4.56
N LEU A 539 -16.96 12.43 4.85
CA LEU A 539 -16.88 11.22 4.05
C LEU A 539 -17.52 11.48 2.68
N LYS A 540 -16.70 11.57 1.64
CA LYS A 540 -17.16 11.83 0.28
C LYS A 540 -17.64 10.57 -0.41
N LYS A 541 -16.93 9.45 -0.21
CA LYS A 541 -17.25 8.17 -0.83
C LYS A 541 -16.73 7.00 -0.01
N ARG A 542 -17.58 5.99 0.16
CA ARG A 542 -17.23 4.67 0.70
C ARG A 542 -17.20 3.64 -0.42
N PHE A 543 -16.08 2.92 -0.54
CA PHE A 543 -15.90 1.77 -1.42
C PHE A 543 -15.85 0.48 -0.60
N GLU A 544 -15.67 -0.67 -1.27
CA GLU A 544 -15.62 -2.00 -0.63
C GLU A 544 -14.59 -2.08 0.51
N PHE A 545 -13.41 -1.47 0.32
CA PHE A 545 -12.30 -1.53 1.30
C PHE A 545 -11.69 -0.17 1.66
N ILE A 546 -12.10 0.92 1.00
CA ILE A 546 -11.44 2.23 1.10
C ILE A 546 -12.52 3.30 1.31
N ASP A 547 -12.27 4.19 2.26
CA ASP A 547 -13.03 5.42 2.46
C ASP A 547 -12.21 6.61 1.94
N VAL A 548 -12.90 7.52 1.25
CA VAL A 548 -12.33 8.79 0.77
C VAL A 548 -13.03 9.92 1.49
N TYR A 549 -12.26 10.68 2.26
CA TYR A 549 -12.70 11.89 2.93
C TYR A 549 -12.14 13.11 2.20
N VAL A 550 -12.93 14.18 2.16
CA VAL A 550 -12.53 15.47 1.62
C VAL A 550 -12.65 16.53 2.70
N LYS A 551 -11.74 17.49 2.70
CA LYS A 551 -11.78 18.63 3.61
C LYS A 551 -13.08 19.40 3.37
N LYS A 552 -13.77 19.75 4.45
CA LYS A 552 -15.00 20.53 4.40
C LYS A 552 -14.66 21.91 3.85
N TYR A 553 -15.32 22.27 2.77
CA TYR A 553 -15.24 23.61 2.21
C TYR A 553 -16.02 24.59 3.09
N VAL A 554 -15.35 25.65 3.53
CA VAL A 554 -15.98 26.82 4.11
C VAL A 554 -15.92 27.92 3.05
N PRO A 555 -17.06 28.52 2.65
CA PRO A 555 -17.06 29.59 1.66
C PRO A 555 -16.20 30.78 2.10
N ASP A 556 -15.68 31.51 1.13
CA ASP A 556 -14.90 32.72 1.41
C ASP A 556 -15.72 33.71 2.24
N ASP A 557 -15.02 34.47 3.07
CA ASP A 557 -15.52 35.47 4.02
C ASP A 557 -16.32 34.91 5.20
N PHE A 558 -16.55 33.60 5.30
CA PHE A 558 -17.12 32.99 6.50
C PHE A 558 -16.05 32.81 7.58
N VAL A 559 -16.41 33.16 8.82
CA VAL A 559 -15.58 32.83 9.98
C VAL A 559 -15.88 31.40 10.42
N TYR A 560 -14.84 30.59 10.57
CA TYR A 560 -14.93 29.21 11.05
C TYR A 560 -13.97 28.97 12.21
N VAL A 561 -14.20 27.87 12.93
CA VAL A 561 -13.30 27.39 13.99
C VAL A 561 -12.33 26.37 13.40
N ARG A 562 -11.04 26.57 13.65
CA ARG A 562 -10.01 25.53 13.51
C ARG A 562 -9.13 25.56 14.75
N ASP A 563 -8.91 24.40 15.35
CA ASP A 563 -8.29 24.22 16.67
C ASP A 563 -9.01 25.01 17.77
N SER A 564 -8.30 25.91 18.45
CA SER A 564 -8.79 26.82 19.48
C SER A 564 -8.91 28.26 19.00
N GLY A 565 -8.93 28.49 17.68
CA GLY A 565 -8.98 29.82 17.09
C GLY A 565 -10.06 29.98 16.02
N PHE A 566 -10.38 31.24 15.72
CA PHE A 566 -11.20 31.62 14.57
C PHE A 566 -10.32 31.86 13.35
N TRP A 567 -10.84 31.52 12.18
CA TRP A 567 -10.18 31.63 10.89
C TRP A 567 -11.16 32.16 9.85
N MET A 568 -10.64 32.88 8.86
CA MET A 568 -11.39 33.41 7.72
C MET A 568 -10.43 33.53 6.54
N ASN A 569 -10.83 33.08 5.35
CA ASN A 569 -10.00 33.13 4.13
C ASN A 569 -8.61 32.49 4.29
N GLY A 570 -8.51 31.43 5.10
CA GLY A 570 -7.25 30.74 5.37
C GLY A 570 -6.34 31.40 6.41
N ASP A 571 -6.68 32.60 6.88
CA ASP A 571 -5.91 33.34 7.90
C ASP A 571 -6.59 33.32 9.27
N ARG A 572 -5.78 33.46 10.33
CA ARG A 572 -6.30 33.52 11.69
C ARG A 572 -7.08 34.83 11.91
N TYR A 573 -8.36 34.70 12.21
CA TYR A 573 -9.27 35.81 12.48
C TYR A 573 -9.25 36.15 13.97
N LYS A 574 -8.77 37.34 14.31
CA LYS A 574 -8.83 37.90 15.67
C LYS A 574 -9.63 39.19 15.60
N PHE A 575 -10.51 39.42 16.57
CA PHE A 575 -11.39 40.57 16.54
C PHE A 575 -11.50 41.25 17.91
N LEU A 576 -11.81 42.54 17.87
CA LEU A 576 -12.42 43.27 18.98
C LEU A 576 -13.92 43.38 18.70
N GLY A 577 -14.73 43.13 19.73
CA GLY A 577 -16.18 43.12 19.60
C GLY A 577 -16.88 44.08 20.56
N VAL A 578 -18.12 44.44 20.24
CA VAL A 578 -19.00 45.24 21.11
C VAL A 578 -20.42 44.67 21.15
N ASN A 579 -21.12 44.90 22.25
CA ASN A 579 -22.55 44.62 22.35
C ASN A 579 -23.36 45.88 22.00
N SER A 580 -24.31 45.76 21.09
CA SER A 580 -25.33 46.78 20.85
C SER A 580 -26.66 46.08 20.63
N TYR A 581 -27.30 45.74 21.74
CA TYR A 581 -28.56 44.99 21.74
C TYR A 581 -29.69 45.71 21.02
N ASP A 582 -29.61 47.03 20.91
CA ASP A 582 -30.68 47.92 20.49
C ASP A 582 -30.65 48.32 19.01
N LEU A 583 -29.65 47.87 18.24
CA LEU A 583 -29.45 48.33 16.85
C LEU A 583 -30.68 48.14 15.97
N ILE A 584 -31.44 47.07 16.17
CA ILE A 584 -32.63 46.76 15.38
C ILE A 584 -33.80 47.75 15.62
N PHE A 585 -33.77 48.50 16.73
CA PHE A 585 -34.80 49.49 17.09
C PHE A 585 -34.43 50.91 16.63
N ARG A 586 -33.21 51.13 16.11
CA ARG A 586 -32.73 52.44 15.66
C ARG A 586 -33.08 52.71 14.20
N SER A 587 -33.02 53.98 13.81
CA SER A 587 -33.18 54.34 12.40
C SER A 587 -31.99 53.85 11.55
N PRO A 588 -32.18 53.60 10.24
CA PRO A 588 -31.09 53.19 9.34
C PRO A 588 -29.87 54.13 9.35
N ASN A 589 -30.07 55.44 9.52
CA ASN A 589 -28.98 56.41 9.62
C ASN A 589 -28.17 56.23 10.91
N GLU A 590 -28.84 55.98 12.03
CA GLU A 590 -28.17 55.72 13.31
C GLU A 590 -27.43 54.39 13.29
N VAL A 591 -28.01 53.34 12.69
CA VAL A 591 -27.32 52.05 12.49
C VAL A 591 -26.05 52.25 11.67
N ALA A 592 -26.13 52.92 10.53
CA ALA A 592 -24.97 53.19 9.67
C ALA A 592 -23.90 54.02 10.39
N SER A 593 -24.30 55.08 11.09
CA SER A 593 -23.37 55.90 11.86
C SER A 593 -22.72 55.13 13.01
N THR A 594 -23.48 54.28 13.71
CA THR A 594 -22.98 53.50 14.84
C THR A 594 -21.97 52.46 14.37
N LEU A 595 -22.30 51.67 13.34
CA LEU A 595 -21.41 50.65 12.79
C LEU A 595 -20.16 51.26 12.13
N SER A 596 -20.32 52.37 11.39
CA SER A 596 -19.16 53.06 10.79
C SER A 596 -18.23 53.61 11.87
N SER A 597 -18.78 54.18 12.94
CA SER A 597 -17.99 54.65 14.08
C SER A 597 -17.26 53.48 14.76
N ALA A 598 -17.93 52.35 14.98
CA ALA A 598 -17.33 51.16 15.55
C ALA A 598 -16.15 50.65 14.69
N LYS A 599 -16.36 50.49 13.36
CA LYS A 599 -15.31 50.06 12.43
C LYS A 599 -14.11 51.01 12.42
N ASN A 600 -14.36 52.32 12.40
CA ASN A 600 -13.31 53.34 12.44
C ASN A 600 -12.48 53.30 13.74
N ASN A 601 -12.99 52.70 14.81
CA ASN A 601 -12.28 52.49 16.08
C ASN A 601 -11.72 51.06 16.23
N GLY A 602 -11.68 50.27 15.15
CA GLY A 602 -11.08 48.93 15.15
C GLY A 602 -11.96 47.84 15.79
N ILE A 603 -13.27 48.07 15.89
CA ILE A 603 -14.24 47.04 16.28
C ILE A 603 -14.69 46.32 15.00
N ASP A 604 -14.53 45.01 14.95
CA ASP A 604 -14.82 44.20 13.76
C ASP A 604 -16.05 43.29 13.96
N VAL A 605 -16.50 43.09 15.20
CA VAL A 605 -17.67 42.24 15.50
C VAL A 605 -18.67 42.98 16.38
N VAL A 606 -19.95 42.90 16.04
CA VAL A 606 -21.03 43.43 16.87
C VAL A 606 -22.00 42.33 17.28
N ARG A 607 -22.32 42.24 18.57
CA ARG A 607 -23.35 41.34 19.10
C ARG A 607 -24.67 42.09 19.23
N VAL A 608 -25.71 41.57 18.58
CA VAL A 608 -27.02 42.22 18.41
C VAL A 608 -28.14 41.26 18.81
N TRP A 609 -29.14 41.78 19.52
CA TRP A 609 -30.35 41.03 19.78
C TRP A 609 -31.27 41.12 18.58
N VAL A 610 -31.63 39.97 18.03
CA VAL A 610 -32.64 39.87 16.96
C VAL A 610 -33.91 39.24 17.47
N PHE A 611 -34.19 39.35 18.76
CA PHE A 611 -35.39 38.85 19.41
C PHE A 611 -36.22 39.98 20.02
N GLY A 612 -37.41 39.61 20.48
CA GLY A 612 -38.26 40.43 21.33
C GLY A 612 -39.68 39.90 21.30
N GLU A 613 -40.20 39.43 22.43
CA GLU A 613 -41.40 38.62 22.51
C GLU A 613 -42.56 39.34 23.22
N GLY A 614 -43.78 39.23 22.68
CA GLY A 614 -45.03 39.53 23.40
C GLY A 614 -45.55 40.97 23.29
N SER A 615 -45.02 41.78 22.38
CA SER A 615 -45.48 43.16 22.14
C SER A 615 -45.37 43.53 20.66
N GLU A 616 -46.31 44.32 20.15
CA GLU A 616 -46.34 44.82 18.75
C GLU A 616 -45.09 45.64 18.37
N ASN A 617 -44.44 46.26 19.37
CA ASN A 617 -43.20 47.03 19.17
C ASN A 617 -41.93 46.18 19.23
N LEU A 618 -42.07 44.85 19.33
CA LEU A 618 -40.97 43.88 19.39
C LEU A 618 -41.00 42.95 18.16
N ILE A 619 -39.94 42.15 17.98
CA ILE A 619 -39.77 41.33 16.77
C ILE A 619 -40.87 40.28 16.61
N GLN A 620 -41.31 39.64 17.70
CA GLN A 620 -42.31 38.58 17.71
C GLN A 620 -43.46 38.92 18.68
N PRO A 621 -44.49 39.65 18.22
CA PRO A 621 -45.65 39.99 19.06
C PRO A 621 -46.41 38.75 19.54
N GLU A 622 -46.56 37.74 18.69
CA GLU A 622 -47.25 36.47 18.95
C GLU A 622 -46.49 35.30 18.29
N PRO A 623 -46.68 34.05 18.74
CA PRO A 623 -46.08 32.87 18.11
C PRO A 623 -46.35 32.83 16.60
N GLY A 624 -45.28 32.74 15.79
CA GLY A 624 -45.36 32.69 14.33
C GLY A 624 -45.70 34.02 13.62
N LYS A 625 -45.86 35.14 14.35
CA LYS A 625 -46.06 36.47 13.77
C LYS A 625 -44.85 37.36 14.04
N TYR A 626 -44.36 38.04 13.00
CA TYR A 626 -43.15 38.85 13.08
C TYR A 626 -43.37 40.29 12.62
N ASN A 627 -42.78 41.24 13.34
CA ASN A 627 -42.81 42.65 12.97
C ASN A 627 -41.90 42.91 11.76
N SER A 628 -42.51 43.10 10.59
CA SER A 628 -41.79 43.30 9.33
C SER A 628 -40.84 44.51 9.32
N ILE A 629 -41.14 45.58 10.07
CA ILE A 629 -40.28 46.77 10.14
C ILE A 629 -38.99 46.43 10.86
N LEU A 630 -39.07 45.79 12.02
CA LEU A 630 -37.88 45.38 12.78
C LEU A 630 -37.07 44.31 12.04
N MET A 631 -37.75 43.38 11.36
CA MET A 631 -37.07 42.39 10.51
C MET A 631 -36.31 43.04 9.35
N ASN A 632 -36.86 44.09 8.73
CA ASN A 632 -36.16 44.89 7.72
C ASN A 632 -35.00 45.70 8.33
N ASN A 633 -35.08 46.10 9.60
CA ASN A 633 -33.94 46.70 10.30
C ASN A 633 -32.81 45.69 10.54
N VAL A 634 -33.13 44.42 10.82
CA VAL A 634 -32.10 43.35 10.84
C VAL A 634 -31.42 43.23 9.48
N ASP A 635 -32.21 43.26 8.38
CA ASP A 635 -31.65 43.23 7.01
C ASP A 635 -30.66 44.38 6.79
N TYR A 636 -31.02 45.58 7.26
CA TYR A 636 -30.20 46.78 7.15
C TYR A 636 -28.91 46.71 7.98
N VAL A 637 -28.98 46.16 9.20
CA VAL A 637 -27.80 45.92 10.06
C VAL A 637 -26.82 45.00 9.32
N LEU A 638 -27.27 43.86 8.81
CA LEU A 638 -26.41 42.91 8.09
C LEU A 638 -25.86 43.49 6.79
N ALA A 639 -26.69 44.13 5.98
CA ALA A 639 -26.26 44.77 4.73
C ALA A 639 -25.21 45.88 4.98
N THR A 640 -25.32 46.59 6.10
CA THR A 640 -24.36 47.62 6.50
C THR A 640 -23.07 46.99 7.03
N ALA A 641 -23.17 45.97 7.89
CA ALA A 641 -22.02 45.24 8.41
C ALA A 641 -21.19 44.63 7.28
N TYR A 642 -21.85 43.99 6.29
CA TYR A 642 -21.20 43.46 5.09
C TYR A 642 -20.39 44.54 4.35
N LYS A 643 -20.99 45.71 4.09
CA LYS A 643 -20.33 46.83 3.40
C LYS A 643 -19.13 47.39 4.16
N LEU A 644 -19.14 47.29 5.49
CA LEU A 644 -18.08 47.79 6.37
C LEU A 644 -17.03 46.73 6.70
N ASP A 645 -17.15 45.52 6.13
CA ASP A 645 -16.31 44.37 6.49
C ASP A 645 -16.32 44.12 8.01
N MET A 646 -17.52 44.10 8.58
CA MET A 646 -17.81 43.75 9.98
C MET A 646 -18.60 42.46 10.04
N LYS A 647 -18.48 41.74 11.16
CA LYS A 647 -19.29 40.55 11.45
C LYS A 647 -20.32 40.78 12.55
N VAL A 648 -21.41 40.02 12.53
CA VAL A 648 -22.53 40.19 13.47
C VAL A 648 -22.86 38.88 14.17
N ILE A 649 -22.88 38.88 15.51
CA ILE A 649 -23.43 37.79 16.31
C ILE A 649 -24.92 38.07 16.51
N LEU A 650 -25.77 37.16 16.04
CA LEU A 650 -27.23 37.30 16.10
C LEU A 650 -27.78 36.45 17.24
N VAL A 651 -28.30 37.11 18.27
CA VAL A 651 -28.86 36.47 19.47
C VAL A 651 -30.36 36.22 19.28
N MET A 652 -30.80 34.98 19.48
CA MET A 652 -32.14 34.51 19.09
C MET A 652 -33.22 34.59 20.17
N SER A 653 -32.85 34.69 21.45
CA SER A 653 -33.82 35.00 22.53
C SER A 653 -33.07 35.43 23.80
N ASN A 654 -33.80 35.63 24.89
CA ASN A 654 -33.27 36.07 26.18
C ASN A 654 -33.73 35.14 27.30
N TYR A 655 -32.84 34.80 28.21
CA TYR A 655 -33.26 34.20 29.48
C TYR A 655 -34.01 35.22 30.36
N TRP A 656 -33.62 36.49 30.29
CA TRP A 656 -34.21 37.54 31.11
C TRP A 656 -35.48 38.11 30.50
N GLU A 657 -36.28 38.79 31.34
CA GLU A 657 -37.56 39.38 30.95
C GLU A 657 -37.42 40.62 30.04
N ALA A 658 -36.23 41.22 29.96
CA ALA A 658 -36.01 42.35 29.08
C ALA A 658 -36.30 41.95 27.63
N TYR A 659 -37.22 42.68 26.99
CA TYR A 659 -37.77 42.40 25.66
C TYR A 659 -38.57 41.10 25.58
N GLY A 660 -39.09 40.57 26.70
CA GLY A 660 -39.91 39.36 26.74
C GLY A 660 -39.15 38.16 27.31
N GLY A 661 -38.35 37.51 26.46
CA GLY A 661 -37.53 36.35 26.83
C GLY A 661 -38.35 35.10 27.17
N ILE A 662 -37.71 34.12 27.80
CA ILE A 662 -38.32 32.80 28.07
C ILE A 662 -39.61 32.87 28.90
N ARG A 663 -39.78 33.90 29.75
CA ARG A 663 -41.05 34.12 30.47
C ARG A 663 -42.22 34.30 29.51
N GLN A 664 -42.00 35.04 28.43
CA GLN A 664 -43.04 35.26 27.44
C GLN A 664 -43.39 33.98 26.68
N TYR A 665 -42.41 33.12 26.39
CA TYR A 665 -42.67 31.79 25.83
C TYR A 665 -43.54 30.94 26.74
N LEU A 666 -43.29 30.96 28.06
CA LEU A 666 -44.10 30.25 29.04
C LEU A 666 -45.53 30.79 29.10
N ARG A 667 -45.70 32.11 29.05
CA ARG A 667 -47.03 32.76 28.98
C ARG A 667 -47.80 32.37 27.73
N TRP A 668 -47.15 32.25 26.56
CA TRP A 668 -47.81 31.82 25.33
C TRP A 668 -48.35 30.38 25.37
N VAL A 669 -47.84 29.55 26.28
CA VAL A 669 -48.26 28.14 26.43
C VAL A 669 -48.96 27.86 27.77
N ASP A 670 -49.38 28.92 28.46
CA ASP A 670 -50.08 28.89 29.75
C ASP A 670 -49.32 28.13 30.86
N LEU A 671 -48.00 28.28 30.91
CA LEU A 671 -47.15 27.72 31.98
C LEU A 671 -46.82 28.78 33.06
N PRO A 672 -46.57 28.35 34.32
CA PRO A 672 -46.05 29.23 35.36
C PRO A 672 -44.73 29.89 34.92
N ASP A 673 -44.52 31.13 35.33
CA ASP A 673 -43.33 31.90 34.93
C ASP A 673 -42.72 32.69 36.09
N GLN A 674 -43.18 32.52 37.33
CA GLN A 674 -42.88 33.46 38.43
C GLN A 674 -41.51 33.20 39.06
N SER A 675 -41.20 31.94 39.36
CA SER A 675 -39.97 31.51 40.04
C SER A 675 -38.88 31.07 39.05
N ALA A 676 -37.63 31.04 39.50
CA ALA A 676 -36.53 30.52 38.67
C ALA A 676 -36.76 29.06 38.24
N SER A 677 -37.35 28.22 39.10
CA SER A 677 -37.68 26.83 38.78
C SER A 677 -38.78 26.70 37.72
N ASP A 678 -39.69 27.66 37.64
CA ASP A 678 -40.72 27.68 36.59
C ASP A 678 -40.07 27.90 35.21
N LEU A 679 -39.01 28.73 35.16
CA LEU A 679 -38.29 29.05 33.93
C LEU A 679 -37.61 27.84 33.28
N ASP A 680 -37.23 26.84 34.09
CA ASP A 680 -36.65 25.59 33.57
C ASP A 680 -37.59 24.87 32.59
N ALA A 681 -38.91 25.12 32.66
CA ALA A 681 -39.89 24.50 31.78
C ALA A 681 -39.70 24.89 30.31
N PHE A 682 -39.13 26.08 30.03
CA PHE A 682 -38.81 26.51 28.65
C PHE A 682 -37.86 25.53 27.95
N PHE A 683 -36.89 24.97 28.70
CA PHE A 683 -35.91 24.05 28.12
C PHE A 683 -36.49 22.65 27.85
N THR A 684 -37.64 22.32 28.45
CA THR A 684 -38.19 20.95 28.43
C THR A 684 -39.55 20.82 27.73
N ASP A 685 -40.42 21.83 27.79
CA ASP A 685 -41.77 21.78 27.22
C ASP A 685 -41.70 21.87 25.70
N SER A 686 -42.23 20.86 25.01
CA SER A 686 -42.16 20.77 23.54
C SER A 686 -42.80 21.97 22.85
N ARG A 687 -43.87 22.57 23.40
CA ARG A 687 -44.58 23.69 22.78
C ARG A 687 -43.69 24.94 22.75
N THR A 688 -43.00 25.24 23.86
CA THR A 688 -42.04 26.36 23.89
C THR A 688 -40.88 26.15 22.92
N LYS A 689 -40.34 24.92 22.87
CA LYS A 689 -39.28 24.53 21.93
C LYS A 689 -39.73 24.65 20.48
N ASP A 690 -40.97 24.28 20.16
CA ASP A 690 -41.52 24.36 18.82
C ASP A 690 -41.68 25.81 18.37
N ILE A 691 -42.22 26.70 19.23
CA ILE A 691 -42.31 28.14 18.93
C ILE A 691 -40.92 28.74 18.69
N TYR A 692 -39.94 28.37 19.51
CA TYR A 692 -38.56 28.84 19.37
C TYR A 692 -37.88 28.33 18.09
N LYS A 693 -38.09 27.05 17.73
CA LYS A 693 -37.62 26.48 16.45
C LYS A 693 -38.27 27.16 15.25
N ASP A 694 -39.54 27.52 15.33
CA ASP A 694 -40.21 28.26 14.27
C ASP A 694 -39.61 29.67 14.10
N PHE A 695 -39.24 30.32 15.19
CA PHE A 695 -38.52 31.59 15.14
C PHE A 695 -37.12 31.46 14.54
N ILE A 696 -36.32 30.47 14.99
CA ILE A 696 -35.02 30.15 14.39
C ILE A 696 -35.17 29.95 12.88
N ARG A 697 -36.18 29.17 12.46
CA ARG A 697 -36.38 28.87 11.03
C ARG A 697 -36.68 30.12 10.24
N GLU A 698 -37.50 31.02 10.77
CA GLU A 698 -37.78 32.31 10.14
C GLU A 698 -36.50 33.12 9.95
N ILE A 699 -35.68 33.29 11.00
CA ILE A 699 -34.47 34.11 10.94
C ILE A 699 -33.42 33.49 10.02
N VAL A 700 -33.09 32.20 10.19
CA VAL A 700 -32.02 31.53 9.45
C VAL A 700 -32.33 31.43 7.95
N LEU A 701 -33.60 31.23 7.60
CA LEU A 701 -34.05 31.13 6.20
C LEU A 701 -34.54 32.47 5.62
N ARG A 702 -34.45 33.57 6.38
CA ARG A 702 -34.85 34.89 5.89
C ARG A 702 -34.00 35.30 4.70
N LYS A 703 -34.66 35.87 3.68
CA LYS A 703 -33.99 36.56 2.58
C LYS A 703 -33.87 38.04 2.93
N ASN A 704 -32.65 38.53 3.02
CA ASN A 704 -32.36 39.95 3.24
C ASN A 704 -32.99 40.78 2.11
N SER A 705 -33.86 41.72 2.46
CA SER A 705 -34.59 42.54 1.48
C SER A 705 -33.70 43.51 0.68
N LEU A 706 -32.50 43.82 1.17
CA LEU A 706 -31.57 44.77 0.55
C LEU A 706 -30.50 44.08 -0.31
N THR A 707 -29.93 42.98 0.18
CA THR A 707 -28.88 42.25 -0.56
C THR A 707 -29.44 41.15 -1.44
N GLY A 708 -30.64 40.65 -1.12
CA GLY A 708 -31.23 39.49 -1.79
C GLY A 708 -30.65 38.15 -1.34
N GLU A 709 -29.70 38.13 -0.40
CA GLU A 709 -29.09 36.91 0.12
C GLU A 709 -29.93 36.29 1.23
N LEU A 710 -29.90 34.96 1.31
CA LEU A 710 -30.43 34.26 2.49
C LEU A 710 -29.47 34.45 3.64
N TYR A 711 -29.97 34.66 4.87
CA TYR A 711 -29.09 34.88 6.02
C TYR A 711 -28.10 33.72 6.24
N LYS A 712 -28.53 32.47 6.07
CA LYS A 712 -27.61 31.30 6.10
C LYS A 712 -26.45 31.35 5.09
N ASN A 713 -26.52 32.22 4.08
CA ASN A 713 -25.47 32.43 3.07
C ASN A 713 -24.76 33.78 3.24
N ASP A 714 -25.13 34.62 4.21
CA ASP A 714 -24.59 35.98 4.37
C ASP A 714 -23.32 35.96 5.25
N PRO A 715 -22.12 36.15 4.69
CA PRO A 715 -20.87 36.08 5.45
C PRO A 715 -20.70 37.23 6.44
N ALA A 716 -21.59 38.24 6.46
CA ALA A 716 -21.59 39.25 7.52
C ALA A 716 -22.04 38.67 8.87
N ILE A 717 -22.67 37.50 8.91
CA ILE A 717 -23.00 36.84 10.17
C ILE A 717 -21.75 36.11 10.70
N PHE A 718 -21.36 36.43 11.93
CA PHE A 718 -20.27 35.74 12.63
C PHE A 718 -20.73 34.38 13.17
N SER A 719 -21.87 34.38 13.87
CA SER A 719 -22.44 33.18 14.49
C SER A 719 -23.89 33.40 14.86
N TRP A 720 -24.64 32.30 14.89
CA TRP A 720 -25.92 32.21 15.56
C TRP A 720 -25.70 32.02 17.06
N GLU A 721 -26.29 32.86 17.90
CA GLU A 721 -26.27 32.70 19.34
C GLU A 721 -27.66 32.27 19.84
N LEU A 722 -27.73 31.09 20.45
CA LEU A 722 -28.99 30.48 20.86
C LEU A 722 -29.78 31.39 21.82
N MET A 723 -29.13 31.94 22.84
CA MET A 723 -29.84 32.77 23.80
C MET A 723 -28.87 33.68 24.53
N ASN A 724 -29.33 34.87 24.91
CA ASN A 724 -28.64 35.68 25.89
C ASN A 724 -28.73 35.02 27.27
N GLU A 725 -27.60 34.54 27.77
CA GLU A 725 -27.39 34.05 29.14
C GLU A 725 -28.34 32.90 29.58
N PRO A 726 -28.47 31.80 28.81
CA PRO A 726 -29.26 30.65 29.23
C PRO A 726 -28.71 30.05 30.53
N ARG A 727 -29.59 29.75 31.48
CA ARG A 727 -29.24 29.15 32.76
C ARG A 727 -30.34 28.27 33.32
N SER A 728 -29.96 27.39 34.24
CA SER A 728 -30.90 26.57 35.00
C SER A 728 -31.18 27.20 36.37
N SER A 729 -32.32 26.86 36.97
CA SER A 729 -32.68 27.30 38.31
C SER A 729 -31.74 26.80 39.42
N SER A 730 -31.02 25.69 39.16
CA SER A 730 -30.04 25.10 40.06
C SER A 730 -29.02 24.24 39.29
N THR A 731 -27.93 23.85 39.96
CA THR A 731 -26.94 22.91 39.40
C THR A 731 -27.55 21.54 39.07
N GLY A 732 -28.54 21.09 39.86
CA GLY A 732 -29.24 19.84 39.63
C GLY A 732 -30.10 19.82 38.36
N THR A 733 -30.41 20.98 37.78
CA THR A 733 -31.20 21.11 36.54
C THR A 733 -30.38 21.57 35.33
N ALA A 734 -29.07 21.75 35.48
CA ALA A 734 -28.17 22.19 34.40
C ALA A 734 -28.20 21.27 33.16
N GLY A 735 -28.42 19.96 33.37
CA GLY A 735 -28.54 18.99 32.27
C GLY A 735 -29.65 19.34 31.26
N LYS A 736 -30.76 19.95 31.71
CA LYS A 736 -31.87 20.37 30.84
C LYS A 736 -31.43 21.44 29.83
N VAL A 737 -30.57 22.36 30.26
CA VAL A 737 -30.05 23.45 29.41
C VAL A 737 -29.05 22.88 28.41
N THR A 738 -28.18 21.96 28.84
CA THR A 738 -27.23 21.29 27.93
C THR A 738 -27.95 20.47 26.86
N GLU A 739 -28.97 19.69 27.23
CA GLU A 739 -29.81 18.93 26.28
C GLU A 739 -30.54 19.86 25.30
N TRP A 740 -31.08 20.98 25.80
CA TRP A 740 -31.70 21.99 24.94
C TRP A 740 -30.70 22.65 23.97
N ILE A 741 -29.49 22.98 24.44
CA ILE A 741 -28.43 23.54 23.58
C ILE A 741 -28.08 22.54 22.45
N ASP A 742 -27.94 21.26 22.77
CA ASP A 742 -27.65 20.21 21.79
C ASP A 742 -28.80 20.08 20.76
N GLU A 743 -30.05 20.07 21.23
CA GLU A 743 -31.24 20.00 20.38
C GLU A 743 -31.35 21.22 19.43
N MET A 744 -31.19 22.44 19.95
CA MET A 744 -31.35 23.66 19.15
C MET A 744 -30.19 23.91 18.20
N SER A 745 -28.94 23.64 18.63
CA SER A 745 -27.78 23.74 17.75
C SER A 745 -27.85 22.70 16.62
N SER A 746 -28.26 21.47 16.92
CA SER A 746 -28.52 20.44 15.91
C SER A 746 -29.61 20.87 14.92
N PHE A 747 -30.69 21.48 15.41
CA PHE A 747 -31.76 22.00 14.55
C PHE A 747 -31.26 23.11 13.62
N ILE A 748 -30.53 24.12 14.11
CA ILE A 748 -29.91 25.17 13.26
C ILE A 748 -29.02 24.53 12.20
N ARG A 749 -28.22 23.52 12.57
CA ARG A 749 -27.32 22.84 11.61
C ARG A 749 -28.06 22.15 10.46
N THR A 750 -29.33 21.77 10.64
CA THR A 750 -30.17 21.28 9.53
C THR A 750 -30.56 22.36 8.52
N LEU A 751 -30.56 23.63 8.95
CA LEU A 751 -30.94 24.79 8.14
C LEU A 751 -29.72 25.49 7.51
N ASP A 752 -28.61 25.56 8.26
CA ASP A 752 -27.38 26.27 7.92
C ASP A 752 -26.14 25.40 8.14
N LYS A 753 -25.34 25.21 7.09
CA LYS A 753 -24.14 24.36 7.08
C LYS A 753 -22.85 25.08 7.44
N TYR A 754 -22.82 26.41 7.41
CA TYR A 754 -21.57 27.19 7.36
C TYR A 754 -21.33 28.01 8.63
N HIS A 755 -22.33 28.73 9.12
CA HIS A 755 -22.12 29.61 10.27
C HIS A 755 -21.83 28.82 11.56
N MET A 756 -21.03 29.45 12.41
CA MET A 756 -20.79 28.99 13.77
C MET A 756 -22.07 29.15 14.62
N ILE A 757 -22.19 28.30 15.64
CA ILE A 757 -23.29 28.35 16.61
C ILE A 757 -22.67 28.45 17.99
N THR A 758 -23.15 29.40 18.81
CA THR A 758 -22.73 29.59 20.20
C THR A 758 -23.95 29.58 21.12
N SER A 759 -23.76 29.15 22.37
CA SER A 759 -24.86 29.05 23.35
C SER A 759 -25.29 30.42 23.89
N GLY A 760 -24.34 31.36 24.01
CA GLY A 760 -24.52 32.65 24.70
C GLY A 760 -24.52 32.56 26.23
N HIS A 761 -24.07 31.43 26.79
CA HIS A 761 -23.89 31.27 28.25
C HIS A 761 -22.81 32.21 28.83
N GLU A 762 -22.92 32.49 30.13
CA GLU A 762 -22.02 33.39 30.88
C GLU A 762 -20.66 32.74 31.23
N GLY A 763 -20.54 31.41 31.10
CA GLY A 763 -19.29 30.67 31.38
C GLY A 763 -19.20 29.99 32.75
N HIS A 764 -20.30 29.90 33.51
CA HIS A 764 -20.38 29.15 34.77
C HIS A 764 -21.33 27.95 34.65
N PHE A 765 -20.97 26.83 35.28
CA PHE A 765 -21.87 25.71 35.61
C PHE A 765 -21.81 25.45 37.11
#